data_AF-A0A924IHT6-F1
#
_entry.id   AF-A0A924IHT6-F1
#
_cell.length_a   1.000
_cell.length_b   1.000
_cell.length_c   1.000
_cell.angle_alpha   90.00
_cell.angle_beta   90.00
_cell.angle_gamma   90.00
#
_symmetry.space_group_name_H-M   'P 1'
#
loop_
_entity.id
_entity.type
_entity.pdbx_description
1 polymer ?
#
loop_
_entity_poly.entity_id
_entity_poly.type
_entity_poly.pdbx_seq_one_letter_code
_entity_poly.pdbx_strand_id
1 'polypeptide(L)'
;MLLPIINTEDANHGSEILKHFYANKMIPAEKKTYMTKLKDSLGPYMGIESSDGSTHYLLDAASQIATLGHGFNPSVFFGTTEFLESWMNDATTKEFKDMRLAFQNFFNRKLNWNKTSITMVHSGAEANETALGYCYRSRVNIGANKVLAFEGSFHGRMMITLAATWNKSKREPFEWKNYLAEYVKYPELNDGQINVSFPDKWRETWNEASLKDFKTPESWSSDPMITKEVESLLSVRKQLLTKKIFSILIEPMQCEGGDCYSSDRFHTGLLLMAKTFKVPVIYDEVQTGFHLGKEFFWHRQFNLRGIKGQQLNPDYVICAKKAQIGIVLSHRETKNIFKGEEFSVASAFRGYAHAISLDQCQSRIIELEKIVIPKLNALLKKHDKFISRPRVNGLAFAFDLHDPAMLNKFVDIRFKHGLLYYPAGSQTLRFRLNLAFGEKDLNFLFERLDFICRELFLNEVHPIPTHVETDCIDSNESYEWHELLITTKLEKLLGKKINSKQVFEKIEKLITSKTATQLIEITADNFLTYRQDIINLERKVYEPARQTDIEKFEHTVLNRNSLCLGIINNSDKKLMGIAFAGPLKLYPLERGVRMDPNFHEEDSLYMLDVTVDPALQGEGLGRGLKYALSAMALTKGIKRIQGRNRDRLAAAMININMSLGAIEQEYIHEDYPDFETHRDVFYYTTKAEWKKPNIHLSRAISIPLSVRSLSKEYFDHQMPFAVNKVCLSNFVSETFLKGIKEVINLLPENLRHGYTCSGQSECVDKVAKTIWVKSRPEIKENHITKMMTFKNHYFGNGSALSRSLSLDVEPYFEVTKLPNANEINYQKVLAVVESEFKLGTYLAVWVEPLLQKTMEKMPYEFLRGLRNLATKYKVALVYNETASQFFRFSEKNFFASSFSDITPDAGLVYFSGQAGMAFASDAYYLEQPLMMISTWDGDEFSFNTYYHSFKDVIKNQDDYKKTAKLFHQKLIDNLSLYEIDVMKIENGFGFFIGSIPASLSEMFIHNGERYTVCPSYDSMKEYLNS
;
A
#
# COMPACT_ATOMS: atom_id res chain seq x y z
N MET A 1 5.97 -16.97 25.45
CA MET A 1 7.08 -17.46 24.61
C MET A 1 8.35 -16.69 24.96
N LEU A 2 9.52 -17.32 24.87
CA LEU A 2 10.81 -16.64 25.06
C LEU A 2 11.51 -16.56 23.69
N LEU A 3 11.70 -15.34 23.17
CA LEU A 3 12.25 -15.09 21.84
C LEU A 3 13.72 -14.63 21.93
N PRO A 4 14.66 -15.22 21.16
CA PRO A 4 16.03 -14.73 21.08
C PRO A 4 16.09 -13.37 20.36
N ILE A 5 16.81 -12.40 20.92
CA ILE A 5 16.89 -11.04 20.35
C ILE A 5 18.10 -10.94 19.43
N ILE A 6 18.00 -10.06 18.43
CA ILE A 6 19.11 -9.73 17.54
C ILE A 6 20.40 -9.35 18.30
N ASN A 7 21.55 -9.66 17.70
CA ASN A 7 22.85 -9.38 18.24
C ASN A 7 23.84 -8.91 17.14
N THR A 8 25.11 -8.77 17.50
CA THR A 8 26.17 -8.30 16.59
C THR A 8 26.50 -9.30 15.48
N GLU A 9 26.37 -10.61 15.72
CA GLU A 9 26.61 -11.64 14.70
C GLU A 9 25.57 -11.56 13.58
N ASP A 10 24.30 -11.31 13.93
CA ASP A 10 23.23 -11.09 12.94
C ASP A 10 23.53 -9.87 12.07
N ALA A 11 24.02 -8.79 12.69
CA ALA A 11 24.43 -7.58 11.97
C ALA A 11 25.62 -7.85 11.03
N ASN A 12 26.61 -8.62 11.48
CA ASN A 12 27.76 -8.99 10.66
C ASN A 12 27.34 -9.86 9.47
N HIS A 13 26.45 -10.83 9.69
CA HIS A 13 25.90 -11.69 8.64
C HIS A 13 25.22 -10.88 7.54
N GLY A 14 24.29 -9.99 7.89
CA GLY A 14 23.63 -9.14 6.90
C GLY A 14 24.59 -8.15 6.23
N SER A 15 25.59 -7.66 6.96
CA SER A 15 26.64 -6.80 6.38
C SER A 15 27.46 -7.51 5.30
N GLU A 16 27.87 -8.76 5.52
CA GLU A 16 28.64 -9.53 4.52
C GLU A 16 27.82 -9.82 3.26
N ILE A 17 26.51 -10.06 3.39
CA ILE A 17 25.61 -10.20 2.23
C ILE A 17 25.56 -8.88 1.45
N LEU A 18 25.28 -7.75 2.12
CA LEU A 18 25.13 -6.43 1.49
C LEU A 18 26.41 -5.92 0.82
N LYS A 19 27.58 -6.25 1.37
CA LYS A 19 28.90 -5.83 0.86
C LYS A 19 29.07 -6.13 -0.62
N HIS A 20 28.57 -7.27 -1.09
CA HIS A 20 28.66 -7.69 -2.49
C HIS A 20 27.87 -6.77 -3.45
N PHE A 21 26.78 -6.18 -2.98
CA PHE A 21 25.93 -5.28 -3.75
C PHE A 21 26.47 -3.85 -3.76
N TYR A 22 27.07 -3.43 -2.64
CA TYR A 22 27.67 -2.10 -2.50
C TYR A 22 29.03 -1.98 -3.20
N ALA A 23 29.87 -3.02 -3.17
CA ALA A 23 31.20 -2.98 -3.79
C ALA A 23 31.14 -2.66 -5.30
N ASN A 24 30.08 -3.10 -5.98
CA ASN A 24 29.86 -2.86 -7.40
C ASN A 24 28.93 -1.66 -7.68
N LYS A 25 28.57 -0.88 -6.64
CA LYS A 25 27.62 0.23 -6.74
C LYS A 25 26.29 -0.15 -7.42
N MET A 26 25.85 -1.40 -7.25
CA MET A 26 24.64 -1.90 -7.91
C MET A 26 23.40 -1.25 -7.32
N ILE A 27 23.40 -1.07 -6.00
CA ILE A 27 22.36 -0.37 -5.23
C ILE A 27 23.03 0.59 -4.24
N PRO A 28 22.34 1.64 -3.77
CA PRO A 28 22.89 2.57 -2.78
C PRO A 28 23.14 1.91 -1.43
N ALA A 29 24.20 2.37 -0.73
CA ALA A 29 24.65 1.82 0.55
C ALA A 29 23.83 2.34 1.74
N GLU A 30 22.61 1.80 1.91
CA GLU A 30 21.63 2.32 2.89
C GLU A 30 20.88 1.24 3.68
N LYS A 31 20.92 0.00 3.20
CA LYS A 31 20.21 -1.13 3.81
C LYS A 31 20.76 -1.39 5.22
N LYS A 32 19.86 -1.65 6.16
CA LYS A 32 20.21 -2.11 7.50
C LYS A 32 20.83 -3.50 7.37
N THR A 33 21.81 -3.76 8.20
CA THR A 33 22.64 -4.97 8.17
C THR A 33 21.91 -6.19 8.74
N TYR A 34 20.58 -6.27 8.60
CA TYR A 34 19.75 -7.35 9.12
C TYR A 34 18.87 -7.88 7.99
N MET A 35 18.99 -9.18 7.69
CA MET A 35 18.20 -9.84 6.65
C MET A 35 16.86 -10.30 7.23
N THR A 36 15.76 -9.92 6.58
CA THR A 36 14.43 -10.23 7.10
C THR A 36 14.02 -11.66 6.79
N LYS A 37 13.44 -12.33 7.79
CA LYS A 37 12.79 -13.64 7.67
C LYS A 37 11.31 -13.51 8.00
N LEU A 38 10.55 -12.95 7.06
CA LEU A 38 9.17 -12.47 7.30
C LEU A 38 8.19 -13.56 7.69
N LYS A 39 8.39 -14.79 7.19
CA LYS A 39 7.56 -15.94 7.58
C LYS A 39 7.56 -16.15 9.10
N ASP A 40 8.70 -15.91 9.74
CA ASP A 40 8.90 -16.16 11.16
C ASP A 40 8.59 -14.94 12.03
N SER A 41 8.23 -13.79 11.44
CA SER A 41 7.88 -12.60 12.22
C SER A 41 6.59 -12.82 13.02
N LEU A 42 6.42 -12.17 14.18
CA LEU A 42 5.18 -12.33 14.96
C LEU A 42 4.91 -11.13 15.85
N GLY A 43 3.63 -10.74 15.93
CA GLY A 43 3.19 -9.64 16.78
C GLY A 43 4.00 -8.36 16.53
N PRO A 44 4.60 -7.72 17.56
CA PRO A 44 5.42 -6.53 17.35
C PRO A 44 6.87 -6.85 16.94
N TYR A 45 7.24 -8.11 16.69
CA TYR A 45 8.61 -8.53 16.40
C TYR A 45 8.83 -8.88 14.93
N MET A 46 9.86 -8.26 14.35
CA MET A 46 10.39 -8.64 13.04
C MET A 46 11.38 -9.80 13.22
N GLY A 47 11.18 -10.89 12.47
CA GLY A 47 12.12 -11.99 12.37
C GLY A 47 13.31 -11.65 11.48
N ILE A 48 14.51 -11.91 11.98
CA ILE A 48 15.79 -11.68 11.34
C ILE A 48 16.53 -13.01 11.20
N GLU A 49 17.08 -13.25 10.01
CA GLU A 49 17.91 -14.42 9.73
C GLU A 49 19.29 -14.28 10.37
N SER A 50 19.67 -15.30 11.15
CA SER A 50 21.02 -15.46 11.69
C SER A 50 21.90 -16.29 10.75
N SER A 51 23.21 -16.24 10.95
CA SER A 51 24.21 -16.94 10.11
C SER A 51 24.08 -18.47 10.09
N ASP A 52 23.44 -19.06 11.10
CA ASP A 52 23.14 -20.50 11.19
C ASP A 52 21.75 -20.86 10.62
N GLY A 53 21.03 -19.88 10.06
CA GLY A 53 19.67 -20.03 9.53
C GLY A 53 18.55 -19.96 10.57
N SER A 54 18.89 -19.84 11.86
CA SER A 54 17.92 -19.60 12.94
C SER A 54 17.33 -18.19 12.87
N THR A 55 16.34 -17.91 13.71
CA THR A 55 15.60 -16.65 13.70
C THR A 55 15.79 -15.91 15.02
N HIS A 56 16.31 -14.69 14.92
CA HIS A 56 16.36 -13.72 16.02
C HIS A 56 15.35 -12.59 15.80
N TYR A 57 15.02 -11.84 16.84
CA TYR A 57 13.89 -10.93 16.83
C TYR A 57 14.27 -9.49 17.18
N LEU A 58 13.67 -8.57 16.43
CA LEU A 58 13.78 -7.12 16.61
C LEU A 58 12.40 -6.57 17.00
N LEU A 59 12.27 -5.93 18.17
CA LEU A 59 11.03 -5.29 18.59
C LEU A 59 10.77 -4.02 17.79
N ASP A 60 9.75 -4.04 16.94
CA ASP A 60 9.37 -2.93 16.08
C ASP A 60 8.40 -1.98 16.78
N ALA A 61 8.95 -1.09 17.60
CA ALA A 61 8.23 0.04 18.20
C ALA A 61 7.99 1.21 17.21
N ALA A 62 8.20 0.99 15.92
CA ALA A 62 7.86 1.91 14.84
C ALA A 62 6.78 1.37 13.89
N SER A 63 6.36 0.11 14.03
CA SER A 63 5.39 -0.57 13.17
C SER A 63 5.66 -0.33 11.67
N GLN A 64 6.92 -0.48 11.24
CA GLN A 64 7.40 -0.21 9.89
C GLN A 64 7.10 1.22 9.40
N ILE A 65 7.35 2.20 10.27
CA ILE A 65 6.98 3.62 10.12
C ILE A 65 5.46 3.77 9.98
N ALA A 66 4.73 3.30 10.98
CA ALA A 66 3.28 3.41 11.10
C ALA A 66 2.51 2.72 9.95
N THR A 67 3.03 1.61 9.42
CA THR A 67 2.41 0.77 8.37
C THR A 67 1.67 -0.43 8.94
N LEU A 68 2.26 -1.17 9.88
CA LEU A 68 1.72 -2.45 10.35
C LEU A 68 0.87 -2.27 11.61
N GLY A 69 -0.38 -1.82 11.43
CA GLY A 69 -1.30 -1.54 12.54
C GLY A 69 -1.65 -2.75 13.42
N HIS A 70 -1.67 -3.97 12.86
CA HIS A 70 -1.81 -5.22 13.63
C HIS A 70 -0.47 -5.90 13.98
N GLY A 71 0.67 -5.35 13.59
CA GLY A 71 1.97 -6.04 13.69
C GLY A 71 2.21 -7.03 12.54
N PHE A 72 3.13 -7.97 12.76
CA PHE A 72 3.55 -9.00 11.81
C PHE A 72 2.67 -10.26 11.89
N ASN A 73 2.51 -10.91 10.74
CA ASN A 73 1.67 -12.10 10.54
C ASN A 73 0.24 -12.01 11.13
N PRO A 74 -0.48 -10.89 10.97
CA PRO A 74 -1.85 -10.81 11.47
C PRO A 74 -2.76 -11.66 10.58
N SER A 75 -3.61 -12.50 11.17
CA SER A 75 -4.46 -13.43 10.42
C SER A 75 -5.31 -12.73 9.35
N VAL A 76 -5.74 -11.49 9.60
CA VAL A 76 -6.54 -10.70 8.66
C VAL A 76 -5.86 -10.46 7.30
N PHE A 77 -4.52 -10.36 7.25
CA PHE A 77 -3.81 -10.11 6.00
C PHE A 77 -3.72 -11.33 5.09
N PHE A 78 -3.95 -12.53 5.61
CA PHE A 78 -4.14 -13.72 4.78
C PHE A 78 -5.38 -13.61 3.91
N GLY A 79 -6.36 -12.76 4.24
CA GLY A 79 -7.49 -12.46 3.35
C GLY A 79 -7.07 -11.97 1.97
N THR A 80 -5.88 -11.38 1.84
CA THR A 80 -5.29 -10.96 0.56
C THR A 80 -5.04 -12.15 -0.38
N THR A 81 -4.68 -13.32 0.17
CA THR A 81 -4.31 -14.53 -0.59
C THR A 81 -5.52 -15.28 -1.14
N GLU A 82 -6.70 -14.99 -0.58
CA GLU A 82 -7.98 -15.62 -0.96
C GLU A 82 -8.51 -15.16 -2.32
N PHE A 83 -7.90 -14.12 -2.91
CA PHE A 83 -8.26 -13.54 -4.21
C PHE A 83 -7.23 -13.92 -5.27
N LEU A 84 -7.69 -14.51 -6.37
CA LEU A 84 -6.84 -14.91 -7.51
C LEU A 84 -6.11 -13.69 -8.11
N GLU A 85 -6.80 -12.56 -8.12
CA GLU A 85 -6.37 -11.27 -8.65
C GLU A 85 -5.17 -10.69 -7.93
N SER A 86 -5.04 -10.94 -6.62
CA SER A 86 -3.88 -10.52 -5.83
C SER A 86 -2.60 -11.15 -6.37
N TRP A 87 -2.65 -12.42 -6.78
CA TRP A 87 -1.50 -13.17 -7.29
C TRP A 87 -1.07 -12.73 -8.69
N MET A 88 -2.02 -12.29 -9.53
CA MET A 88 -1.76 -11.90 -10.93
C MET A 88 -1.62 -10.38 -11.13
N ASN A 89 -2.00 -9.59 -10.11
CA ASN A 89 -2.19 -8.14 -10.21
C ASN A 89 -3.30 -7.72 -11.20
N ASP A 90 -4.40 -8.49 -11.27
CA ASP A 90 -5.52 -8.23 -12.19
C ASP A 90 -6.63 -7.38 -11.55
N ALA A 91 -6.64 -6.08 -11.86
CA ALA A 91 -7.67 -5.14 -11.38
C ALA A 91 -8.97 -5.14 -12.23
N THR A 92 -9.08 -6.01 -13.24
CA THR A 92 -10.21 -5.98 -14.20
C THR A 92 -11.40 -6.83 -13.77
N THR A 93 -11.20 -7.73 -12.81
CA THR A 93 -12.21 -8.71 -12.38
C THR A 93 -13.37 -8.06 -11.62
N LYS A 94 -14.44 -8.84 -11.41
CA LYS A 94 -15.60 -8.38 -10.64
C LYS A 94 -15.24 -8.27 -9.16
N GLU A 95 -14.48 -9.21 -8.64
CA GLU A 95 -14.09 -9.33 -7.23
C GLU A 95 -13.29 -8.10 -6.78
N PHE A 96 -12.36 -7.63 -7.60
CA PHE A 96 -11.64 -6.39 -7.31
C PHE A 96 -12.56 -5.16 -7.30
N LYS A 97 -13.50 -5.08 -8.25
CA LYS A 97 -14.47 -3.97 -8.34
C LYS A 97 -15.42 -3.95 -7.14
N ASP A 98 -15.89 -5.12 -6.72
CA ASP A 98 -16.73 -5.29 -5.53
C ASP A 98 -15.98 -4.84 -4.26
N MET A 99 -14.71 -5.26 -4.09
CA MET A 99 -13.89 -4.81 -2.98
C MET A 99 -13.66 -3.29 -3.00
N ARG A 100 -13.35 -2.71 -4.17
CA ARG A 100 -13.16 -1.26 -4.29
C ARG A 100 -14.40 -0.48 -3.88
N LEU A 101 -15.59 -0.95 -4.27
CA LEU A 101 -16.86 -0.35 -3.88
C LEU A 101 -17.09 -0.47 -2.36
N ALA A 102 -16.85 -1.65 -1.78
CA ALA A 102 -16.92 -1.85 -0.33
C ALA A 102 -15.97 -0.89 0.41
N PHE A 103 -14.74 -0.73 -0.08
CA PHE A 103 -13.76 0.18 0.51
C PHE A 103 -14.20 1.66 0.41
N GLN A 104 -14.77 2.06 -0.72
CA GLN A 104 -15.36 3.39 -0.91
C GLN A 104 -16.53 3.64 0.06
N ASN A 105 -17.41 2.66 0.24
CA ASN A 105 -18.53 2.74 1.18
C ASN A 105 -18.06 2.86 2.62
N PHE A 106 -17.03 2.13 3.00
CA PHE A 106 -16.39 2.27 4.30
C PHE A 106 -15.88 3.70 4.53
N PHE A 107 -15.19 4.29 3.55
CA PHE A 107 -14.72 5.68 3.66
C PHE A 107 -15.86 6.70 3.74
N ASN A 108 -16.96 6.51 3.00
CA ASN A 108 -18.15 7.36 3.11
C ASN A 108 -18.63 7.44 4.56
N ARG A 109 -18.70 6.28 5.24
CA ARG A 109 -19.09 6.20 6.66
C ARG A 109 -18.07 6.88 7.57
N LYS A 110 -16.77 6.62 7.41
CA LYS A 110 -15.74 7.16 8.31
C LYS A 110 -15.51 8.66 8.18
N LEU A 111 -15.71 9.22 6.98
CA LEU A 111 -15.59 10.66 6.75
C LEU A 111 -16.91 11.40 6.96
N ASN A 112 -18.02 10.67 7.07
CA ASN A 112 -19.39 11.21 7.04
C ASN A 112 -19.61 12.05 5.77
N TRP A 113 -19.23 11.49 4.62
CA TRP A 113 -19.41 12.11 3.30
C TRP A 113 -20.46 11.35 2.51
N ASN A 114 -21.41 12.07 1.89
CA ASN A 114 -22.46 11.46 1.07
C ASN A 114 -21.89 10.66 -0.11
N LYS A 115 -20.79 11.14 -0.71
CA LYS A 115 -20.08 10.49 -1.80
C LYS A 115 -18.60 10.79 -1.68
N THR A 116 -17.79 9.74 -1.67
CA THR A 116 -16.31 9.83 -1.69
C THR A 116 -15.81 9.39 -3.06
N SER A 117 -14.94 10.17 -3.67
CA SER A 117 -14.12 9.75 -4.79
C SER A 117 -12.81 9.17 -4.24
N ILE A 118 -12.41 8.00 -4.74
CA ILE A 118 -11.17 7.32 -4.38
C ILE A 118 -10.27 7.23 -5.62
N THR A 119 -9.02 7.65 -5.49
CA THR A 119 -7.93 7.37 -6.45
C THR A 119 -6.86 6.58 -5.74
N MET A 120 -6.47 5.42 -6.29
CA MET A 120 -5.41 4.57 -5.74
C MET A 120 -4.11 4.77 -6.52
N VAL A 121 -3.00 4.85 -5.80
CA VAL A 121 -1.62 4.95 -6.32
C VAL A 121 -0.67 4.16 -5.42
N HIS A 122 0.61 4.05 -5.74
CA HIS A 122 1.52 3.17 -4.98
C HIS A 122 1.89 3.71 -3.59
N SER A 123 2.18 5.01 -3.47
CA SER A 123 2.80 5.58 -2.26
C SER A 123 2.13 6.86 -1.76
N GLY A 124 2.46 7.28 -0.53
CA GLY A 124 1.96 8.53 0.04
C GLY A 124 2.48 9.78 -0.69
N ALA A 125 3.74 9.77 -1.15
CA ALA A 125 4.29 10.86 -1.96
C ALA A 125 3.54 10.99 -3.29
N GLU A 126 3.26 9.86 -3.95
CA GLU A 126 2.50 9.82 -5.19
C GLU A 126 1.04 10.25 -4.99
N ALA A 127 0.44 9.91 -3.85
CA ALA A 127 -0.93 10.32 -3.51
C ALA A 127 -1.02 11.84 -3.28
N ASN A 128 -0.06 12.41 -2.55
CA ASN A 128 0.07 13.86 -2.40
C ASN A 128 0.28 14.56 -3.76
N GLU A 129 1.20 14.08 -4.61
CA GLU A 129 1.42 14.60 -5.97
C GLU A 129 0.16 14.51 -6.84
N THR A 130 -0.63 13.44 -6.70
CA THR A 130 -1.87 13.24 -7.45
C THR A 130 -2.92 14.27 -7.01
N ALA A 131 -3.11 14.47 -5.71
CA ALA A 131 -4.01 15.49 -5.18
C ALA A 131 -3.59 16.91 -5.56
N LEU A 132 -2.28 17.20 -5.51
CA LEU A 132 -1.72 18.46 -5.99
C LEU A 132 -1.97 18.64 -7.51
N GLY A 133 -1.87 17.58 -8.29
CA GLY A 133 -2.25 17.58 -9.71
C GLY A 133 -3.71 17.97 -9.93
N TYR A 134 -4.63 17.41 -9.14
CA TYR A 134 -6.05 17.80 -9.18
C TYR A 134 -6.25 19.27 -8.79
N CYS A 135 -5.56 19.76 -7.75
CA CYS A 135 -5.60 21.15 -7.35
C CYS A 135 -5.07 22.07 -8.44
N TYR A 136 -3.91 21.76 -9.02
CA TYR A 136 -3.32 22.54 -10.11
C TYR A 136 -4.26 22.61 -11.30
N ARG A 137 -4.87 21.50 -11.71
CA ARG A 137 -5.77 21.49 -12.87
C ARG A 137 -7.09 22.21 -12.65
N SER A 138 -7.55 22.31 -11.40
CA SER A 138 -8.82 22.95 -11.03
C SER A 138 -8.65 24.36 -10.44
N ARG A 139 -7.41 24.88 -10.39
CA ARG A 139 -7.09 26.17 -9.79
C ARG A 139 -7.85 27.32 -10.46
N VAL A 140 -8.34 28.24 -9.63
CA VAL A 140 -9.08 29.42 -10.10
C VAL A 140 -8.14 30.43 -10.78
N ASN A 141 -6.95 30.65 -10.23
CA ASN A 141 -5.94 31.48 -10.87
C ASN A 141 -4.98 30.60 -11.69
N ILE A 142 -5.06 30.66 -13.01
CA ILE A 142 -4.19 29.89 -13.92
C ILE A 142 -2.71 30.28 -13.74
N GLY A 143 -2.40 31.50 -13.29
CA GLY A 143 -1.03 31.91 -12.99
C GLY A 143 -0.47 31.34 -11.67
N ALA A 144 -1.28 30.66 -10.85
CA ALA A 144 -0.82 30.06 -9.60
C ALA A 144 0.01 28.79 -9.86
N ASN A 145 1.22 28.75 -9.33
CA ASN A 145 2.20 27.69 -9.58
C ASN A 145 2.97 27.26 -8.32
N LYS A 146 2.57 27.71 -7.13
CA LYS A 146 3.20 27.33 -5.85
C LYS A 146 2.27 26.58 -4.92
N VAL A 147 2.85 25.69 -4.12
CA VAL A 147 2.20 25.04 -2.98
C VAL A 147 2.54 25.82 -1.71
N LEU A 148 1.58 25.98 -0.81
CA LEU A 148 1.83 26.45 0.55
C LEU A 148 1.91 25.26 1.50
N ALA A 149 3.01 25.15 2.25
CA ALA A 149 3.26 24.12 3.25
C ALA A 149 3.66 24.77 4.59
N PHE A 150 3.92 23.94 5.60
CA PHE A 150 4.20 24.38 6.97
C PHE A 150 5.62 24.01 7.40
N GLU A 151 6.28 24.89 8.14
CA GLU A 151 7.55 24.56 8.80
C GLU A 151 7.38 23.30 9.66
N GLY A 152 8.35 22.38 9.59
CA GLY A 152 8.30 21.08 10.27
C GLY A 152 7.66 19.94 9.44
N SER A 153 7.01 20.22 8.31
CA SER A 153 6.25 19.20 7.59
C SER A 153 7.10 18.18 6.83
N PHE A 154 6.51 17.01 6.55
CA PHE A 154 7.04 16.00 5.65
C PHE A 154 5.92 15.38 4.79
N HIS A 155 5.99 15.61 3.48
CA HIS A 155 4.94 15.21 2.53
C HIS A 155 5.37 14.17 1.51
N GLY A 156 6.63 13.73 1.58
CA GLY A 156 7.19 12.73 0.69
C GLY A 156 8.47 13.19 0.00
N ARG A 157 8.91 12.37 -0.95
CA ARG A 157 10.20 12.51 -1.63
C ARG A 157 10.03 12.50 -3.16
N MET A 158 8.87 12.86 -3.68
CA MET A 158 8.70 13.20 -5.11
C MET A 158 8.97 14.70 -5.33
N MET A 159 9.01 15.20 -6.56
CA MET A 159 9.52 16.55 -6.86
C MET A 159 8.80 17.66 -6.09
N ILE A 160 7.47 17.76 -6.17
CA ILE A 160 6.69 18.81 -5.47
C ILE A 160 6.56 18.48 -3.99
N THR A 161 6.34 17.21 -3.64
CA THR A 161 6.22 16.79 -2.23
C THR A 161 7.51 16.95 -1.44
N LEU A 162 8.67 16.78 -2.08
CA LEU A 162 9.97 17.11 -1.50
C LEU A 162 10.12 18.62 -1.39
N ALA A 163 9.73 19.38 -2.42
CA ALA A 163 9.70 20.85 -2.36
C ALA A 163 8.79 21.39 -1.24
N ALA A 164 7.75 20.64 -0.85
CA ALA A 164 6.85 20.94 0.26
C ALA A 164 7.32 20.35 1.61
N THR A 165 8.33 19.49 1.65
CA THR A 165 8.92 18.94 2.88
C THR A 165 9.92 19.92 3.49
N TRP A 166 9.77 20.27 4.76
CA TRP A 166 10.51 21.40 5.36
C TRP A 166 12.03 21.16 5.48
N ASN A 167 12.45 19.92 5.71
CA ASN A 167 13.84 19.63 6.05
C ASN A 167 14.80 20.03 4.92
N LYS A 168 15.64 21.04 5.19
CA LYS A 168 16.58 21.63 4.23
C LYS A 168 17.59 20.65 3.67
N SER A 169 18.23 19.83 4.51
CA SER A 169 19.25 18.88 4.04
C SER A 169 18.68 17.82 3.09
N LYS A 170 17.38 17.51 3.25
CA LYS A 170 16.61 16.65 2.36
C LYS A 170 16.24 17.38 1.05
N ARG A 171 15.81 18.64 1.13
CA ARG A 171 15.18 19.35 0.00
C ARG A 171 16.18 20.09 -0.90
N GLU A 172 17.07 20.90 -0.33
CA GLU A 172 17.93 21.86 -1.06
C GLU A 172 18.74 21.24 -2.21
N PRO A 173 19.34 20.04 -2.09
CA PRO A 173 20.10 19.44 -3.20
C PRO A 173 19.27 19.16 -4.46
N PHE A 174 17.94 19.09 -4.33
CA PHE A 174 17.01 18.72 -5.40
C PHE A 174 16.08 19.88 -5.82
N GLU A 175 16.28 21.07 -5.26
CA GLU A 175 15.42 22.23 -5.55
C GLU A 175 15.60 22.74 -6.98
N TRP A 176 14.47 22.94 -7.65
CA TRP A 176 14.41 23.69 -8.91
C TRP A 176 13.82 25.07 -8.59
N LYS A 177 14.60 26.13 -8.80
CA LYS A 177 14.30 27.51 -8.34
C LYS A 177 12.91 28.02 -8.73
N ASN A 178 12.38 27.59 -9.87
CA ASN A 178 11.06 28.03 -10.37
C ASN A 178 9.88 27.23 -9.79
N TYR A 179 10.13 26.16 -9.03
CA TYR A 179 9.12 25.20 -8.57
C TYR A 179 9.16 24.96 -7.05
N LEU A 180 9.55 25.98 -6.28
CA LEU A 180 9.64 25.95 -4.82
C LEU A 180 8.27 26.06 -4.14
N ALA A 181 8.12 25.46 -2.96
CA ALA A 181 6.99 25.71 -2.07
C ALA A 181 7.21 26.96 -1.20
N GLU A 182 6.11 27.55 -0.75
CA GLU A 182 6.11 28.58 0.30
C GLU A 182 5.86 27.93 1.67
N TYR A 183 6.46 28.50 2.72
CA TYR A 183 6.34 27.98 4.08
C TYR A 183 5.80 29.03 5.05
N VAL A 184 4.98 28.56 5.98
CA VAL A 184 4.51 29.33 7.14
C VAL A 184 4.72 28.53 8.41
N LYS A 185 4.81 29.21 9.56
CA LYS A 185 4.98 28.55 10.86
C LYS A 185 3.79 27.65 11.18
N TYR A 186 4.07 26.42 11.64
CA TYR A 186 3.05 25.54 12.21
C TYR A 186 2.73 26.00 13.65
N PRO A 187 1.45 26.26 13.98
CA PRO A 187 1.09 26.75 15.31
C PRO A 187 0.98 25.58 16.28
N GLU A 188 2.15 25.05 16.66
CA GLU A 188 2.27 23.92 17.56
C GLU A 188 1.72 24.22 18.97
N LEU A 189 1.00 23.27 19.55
CA LEU A 189 0.55 23.27 20.94
C LEU A 189 1.67 22.89 21.91
N ASN A 190 1.59 23.43 23.12
CA ASN A 190 2.53 23.08 24.20
C ASN A 190 2.22 21.72 24.85
N ASP A 191 1.00 21.22 24.68
CA ASP A 191 0.50 19.98 25.27
C ASP A 191 -0.36 19.16 24.28
N GLY A 192 -0.99 18.09 24.80
CA GLY A 192 -1.83 17.17 24.05
C GLY A 192 -3.26 17.67 23.75
N GLN A 193 -3.67 18.85 24.21
CA GLN A 193 -5.08 19.28 24.16
C GLN A 193 -5.42 19.91 22.80
N ILE A 194 -5.80 19.06 21.85
CA ILE A 194 -6.11 19.48 20.47
C ILE A 194 -7.48 20.18 20.29
N ASN A 195 -8.42 19.99 21.21
CA ASN A 195 -9.73 20.65 21.18
C ASN A 195 -9.76 21.75 22.24
N VAL A 196 -9.84 23.00 21.79
CA VAL A 196 -9.71 24.20 22.63
C VAL A 196 -10.91 25.14 22.45
N SER A 197 -11.08 26.08 23.39
CA SER A 197 -12.13 27.09 23.28
C SER A 197 -11.85 28.08 22.15
N PHE A 198 -12.91 28.55 21.51
CA PHE A 198 -12.84 29.55 20.44
C PHE A 198 -13.06 30.95 21.05
N PRO A 199 -12.22 31.94 20.75
CA PRO A 199 -12.50 33.31 21.16
C PRO A 199 -13.69 33.88 20.37
N ASP A 200 -14.31 34.93 20.90
CA ASP A 200 -15.44 35.58 20.25
C ASP A 200 -15.11 36.01 18.82
N LYS A 201 -16.08 35.80 17.93
CA LYS A 201 -16.02 36.13 16.49
C LYS A 201 -14.96 35.39 15.67
N TRP A 202 -14.33 34.34 16.21
CA TRP A 202 -13.26 33.61 15.50
C TRP A 202 -13.69 33.11 14.11
N ARG A 203 -14.84 32.43 14.03
CA ARG A 203 -15.32 31.82 12.79
C ARG A 203 -15.75 32.87 11.76
N GLU A 204 -16.44 33.91 12.22
CA GLU A 204 -16.89 35.05 11.41
C GLU A 204 -15.70 35.75 10.79
N THR A 205 -14.69 36.07 11.60
CA THR A 205 -13.46 36.74 11.16
C THR A 205 -12.79 35.93 10.04
N TRP A 206 -12.47 34.65 10.25
CA TRP A 206 -11.76 33.87 9.23
C TRP A 206 -12.60 33.56 7.97
N ASN A 207 -13.92 33.63 8.06
CA ASN A 207 -14.81 33.54 6.89
C ASN A 207 -14.87 34.85 6.07
N GLU A 208 -14.26 35.92 6.55
CA GLU A 208 -14.11 37.21 5.87
C GLU A 208 -12.65 37.51 5.48
N ALA A 209 -11.77 36.50 5.58
CA ALA A 209 -10.34 36.65 5.38
C ALA A 209 -9.92 37.21 4.01
N SER A 210 -10.75 37.08 2.97
CA SER A 210 -10.45 37.64 1.64
C SER A 210 -10.78 39.12 1.48
N LEU A 211 -11.46 39.75 2.45
CA LEU A 211 -11.79 41.17 2.41
C LEU A 211 -10.53 42.05 2.48
N LYS A 212 -10.59 43.22 1.83
CA LYS A 212 -9.45 44.15 1.74
C LYS A 212 -9.13 44.79 3.09
N ASP A 213 -10.15 45.10 3.88
CA ASP A 213 -10.13 45.76 5.18
C ASP A 213 -10.13 44.77 6.36
N PHE A 214 -9.82 43.49 6.10
CA PHE A 214 -9.72 42.44 7.11
C PHE A 214 -8.82 42.84 8.29
N LYS A 215 -9.34 42.67 9.51
CA LYS A 215 -8.63 42.86 10.77
C LYS A 215 -9.03 41.77 11.76
N THR A 216 -8.09 41.39 12.62
CA THR A 216 -8.36 40.51 13.77
C THR A 216 -8.72 41.36 15.00
N PRO A 217 -9.64 40.91 15.86
CA PRO A 217 -9.95 41.59 17.12
C PRO A 217 -8.71 41.79 18.01
N GLU A 218 -8.55 42.98 18.58
CA GLU A 218 -7.43 43.30 19.50
C GLU A 218 -7.47 42.47 20.78
N SER A 219 -8.66 42.05 21.23
CA SER A 219 -8.82 41.21 22.43
C SER A 219 -8.13 39.84 22.33
N TRP A 220 -7.77 39.37 21.14
CA TRP A 220 -7.11 38.09 20.95
C TRP A 220 -5.63 38.09 21.36
N SER A 221 -4.99 39.25 21.48
CA SER A 221 -3.55 39.35 21.77
C SER A 221 -3.16 39.05 23.21
N SER A 222 -4.13 38.84 24.11
CA SER A 222 -3.85 38.52 25.52
C SER A 222 -3.49 37.05 25.76
N ASP A 223 -3.81 36.16 24.82
CA ASP A 223 -3.50 34.73 24.92
C ASP A 223 -2.33 34.39 23.97
N PRO A 224 -1.19 33.88 24.47
CA PRO A 224 -0.03 33.55 23.66
C PRO A 224 -0.29 32.49 22.58
N MET A 225 -1.13 31.49 22.85
CA MET A 225 -1.45 30.44 21.89
C MET A 225 -2.36 30.96 20.79
N ILE A 226 -3.38 31.75 21.14
CA ILE A 226 -4.23 32.43 20.15
C ILE A 226 -3.37 33.35 19.27
N THR A 227 -2.44 34.10 19.87
CA THR A 227 -1.52 34.97 19.14
C THR A 227 -0.69 34.17 18.13
N LYS A 228 -0.10 33.04 18.53
CA LYS A 228 0.67 32.14 17.64
C LYS A 228 -0.17 31.62 16.47
N GLU A 229 -1.41 31.23 16.71
CA GLU A 229 -2.32 30.76 15.66
C GLU A 229 -2.73 31.88 14.71
N VAL A 230 -3.04 33.05 15.23
CA VAL A 230 -3.38 34.25 14.44
C VAL A 230 -2.20 34.66 13.55
N GLU A 231 -0.98 34.69 14.09
CA GLU A 231 0.23 34.99 13.30
C GLU A 231 0.42 33.99 12.15
N SER A 232 0.23 32.70 12.41
CA SER A 232 0.29 31.66 11.38
C SER A 232 -0.78 31.88 10.30
N LEU A 233 -2.04 32.09 10.68
CA LEU A 233 -3.16 32.31 9.75
C LEU A 233 -3.01 33.62 8.95
N LEU A 234 -2.49 34.69 9.56
CA LEU A 234 -2.17 35.93 8.85
C LEU A 234 -1.03 35.73 7.84
N SER A 235 -0.04 34.90 8.16
CA SER A 235 1.02 34.53 7.23
C SER A 235 0.47 33.72 6.04
N VAL A 236 -0.43 32.76 6.30
CA VAL A 236 -1.17 32.06 5.24
C VAL A 236 -1.94 33.06 4.37
N ARG A 237 -2.73 33.97 4.98
CA ARG A 237 -3.48 35.00 4.26
C ARG A 237 -2.57 35.84 3.36
N LYS A 238 -1.40 36.26 3.86
CA LYS A 238 -0.40 37.02 3.10
C LYS A 238 0.03 36.26 1.84
N GLN A 239 0.27 34.95 1.97
CA GLN A 239 0.64 34.11 0.82
C GLN A 239 -0.51 33.95 -0.16
N LEU A 240 -1.74 33.75 0.31
CA LEU A 240 -2.92 33.64 -0.55
C LEU A 240 -3.21 34.94 -1.33
N LEU A 241 -2.97 36.11 -0.73
CA LEU A 241 -3.11 37.42 -1.39
C LEU A 241 -2.17 37.61 -2.59
N THR A 242 -1.02 36.91 -2.63
CA THR A 242 -0.12 36.93 -3.79
C THR A 242 -0.75 36.30 -5.04
N LYS A 243 -1.80 35.49 -4.84
CA LYS A 243 -2.47 34.67 -5.86
C LYS A 243 -1.56 33.64 -6.54
N LYS A 244 -0.35 33.38 -6.02
CA LYS A 244 0.58 32.37 -6.57
C LYS A 244 0.34 30.97 -6.04
N ILE A 245 -0.41 30.84 -4.95
CA ILE A 245 -0.69 29.56 -4.28
C ILE A 245 -1.86 28.85 -4.98
N PHE A 246 -1.65 27.62 -5.44
CA PHE A 246 -2.73 26.79 -6.01
C PHE A 246 -3.29 25.75 -5.02
N SER A 247 -2.59 25.46 -3.92
CA SER A 247 -3.04 24.53 -2.88
C SER A 247 -2.31 24.77 -1.55
N ILE A 248 -2.97 24.45 -0.44
CA ILE A 248 -2.39 24.36 0.90
C ILE A 248 -2.25 22.88 1.26
N LEU A 249 -1.05 22.44 1.62
CA LEU A 249 -0.75 21.07 2.05
C LEU A 249 -0.32 21.07 3.52
N ILE A 250 -1.01 20.29 4.35
CA ILE A 250 -0.81 20.29 5.80
C ILE A 250 -1.02 18.90 6.41
N GLU A 251 -0.16 18.51 7.36
CA GLU A 251 -0.41 17.36 8.24
C GLU A 251 -1.28 17.82 9.43
N PRO A 252 -2.37 17.10 9.80
CA PRO A 252 -3.16 17.46 10.98
C PRO A 252 -2.41 17.21 12.30
N MET A 253 -1.41 16.32 12.27
CA MET A 253 -0.33 16.19 13.26
C MET A 253 0.98 16.02 12.48
N GLN A 254 1.98 16.87 12.71
CA GLN A 254 3.28 16.71 12.06
C GLN A 254 4.07 15.56 12.68
N CYS A 255 4.25 14.48 11.93
CA CYS A 255 4.88 13.26 12.45
C CYS A 255 6.41 13.28 12.35
N GLU A 256 6.96 13.66 11.20
CA GLU A 256 8.43 13.76 11.05
C GLU A 256 8.99 15.05 11.64
N GLY A 257 8.16 16.07 11.83
CA GLY A 257 8.54 17.37 12.40
C GLY A 257 8.89 17.34 13.89
N GLY A 258 8.50 16.28 14.61
CA GLY A 258 8.71 16.16 16.06
C GLY A 258 7.44 15.82 16.85
N ASP A 259 6.49 15.09 16.22
CA ASP A 259 5.17 14.81 16.78
C ASP A 259 4.42 16.06 17.25
N CYS A 260 4.41 17.11 16.42
CA CYS A 260 3.81 18.41 16.75
C CYS A 260 2.29 18.37 16.54
N TYR A 261 1.53 18.81 17.55
CA TYR A 261 0.07 18.92 17.49
C TYR A 261 -0.37 20.35 17.25
N SER A 262 -1.54 20.55 16.67
CA SER A 262 -2.20 21.86 16.57
C SER A 262 -3.68 21.74 16.93
N SER A 263 -4.35 22.89 17.07
CA SER A 263 -5.71 22.97 17.58
C SER A 263 -6.79 22.88 16.49
N ASP A 264 -7.96 22.39 16.88
CA ASP A 264 -9.19 22.45 16.08
C ASP A 264 -9.58 23.91 15.72
N ARG A 265 -9.27 24.87 16.61
CA ARG A 265 -9.45 26.31 16.40
C ARG A 265 -8.63 26.82 15.21
N PHE A 266 -7.34 26.47 15.14
CA PHE A 266 -6.48 26.83 14.01
C PHE A 266 -6.97 26.20 12.71
N HIS A 267 -7.24 24.89 12.70
CA HIS A 267 -7.72 24.18 11.52
C HIS A 267 -9.07 24.71 11.02
N THR A 268 -9.96 25.12 11.91
CA THR A 268 -11.23 25.79 11.56
C THR A 268 -10.97 27.12 10.86
N GLY A 269 -10.07 27.95 11.40
CA GLY A 269 -9.67 29.22 10.77
C GLY A 269 -9.04 29.03 9.39
N LEU A 270 -8.15 28.04 9.25
CA LEU A 270 -7.49 27.69 8.00
C LEU A 270 -8.49 27.29 6.91
N LEU A 271 -9.41 26.37 7.20
CA LEU A 271 -10.40 25.88 6.24
C LEU A 271 -11.38 26.97 5.81
N LEU A 272 -11.86 27.79 6.77
CA LEU A 272 -12.74 28.92 6.46
C LEU A 272 -12.03 29.94 5.56
N MET A 273 -10.82 30.33 5.91
CA MET A 273 -10.02 31.27 5.13
C MET A 273 -9.74 30.73 3.72
N ALA A 274 -9.23 29.51 3.59
CA ALA A 274 -8.88 28.91 2.30
C ALA A 274 -10.08 28.87 1.34
N LYS A 275 -11.28 28.59 1.88
CA LYS A 275 -12.53 28.64 1.13
C LYS A 275 -12.84 30.02 0.55
N THR A 276 -12.60 31.11 1.31
CA THR A 276 -12.82 32.49 0.81
C THR A 276 -11.90 32.87 -0.35
N PHE A 277 -10.69 32.31 -0.38
CA PHE A 277 -9.71 32.49 -1.45
C PHE A 277 -9.87 31.48 -2.61
N LYS A 278 -10.76 30.49 -2.46
CA LYS A 278 -10.96 29.37 -3.40
C LYS A 278 -9.65 28.59 -3.66
N VAL A 279 -8.85 28.41 -2.61
CA VAL A 279 -7.64 27.58 -2.65
C VAL A 279 -7.91 26.28 -1.89
N PRO A 280 -7.76 25.10 -2.53
CA PRO A 280 -8.05 23.82 -1.90
C PRO A 280 -7.04 23.47 -0.81
N VAL A 281 -7.53 22.80 0.24
CA VAL A 281 -6.72 22.30 1.35
C VAL A 281 -6.60 20.78 1.28
N ILE A 282 -5.38 20.28 1.31
CA ILE A 282 -5.05 18.85 1.36
C ILE A 282 -4.59 18.52 2.77
N TYR A 283 -5.28 17.57 3.42
CA TYR A 283 -4.82 16.98 4.67
C TYR A 283 -3.99 15.73 4.36
N ASP A 284 -2.71 15.82 4.67
CA ASP A 284 -1.77 14.71 4.59
C ASP A 284 -1.92 13.83 5.83
N GLU A 285 -2.66 12.74 5.68
CA GLU A 285 -2.89 11.73 6.71
C GLU A 285 -2.12 10.44 6.42
N VAL A 286 -1.02 10.52 5.64
CA VAL A 286 -0.20 9.37 5.27
C VAL A 286 0.26 8.59 6.50
N GLN A 287 0.60 9.26 7.60
CA GLN A 287 0.96 8.61 8.88
C GLN A 287 -0.21 8.50 9.85
N THR A 288 -1.04 9.54 9.91
CA THR A 288 -2.00 9.74 10.99
C THR A 288 -3.31 9.00 10.80
N GLY A 289 -3.66 8.70 9.53
CA GLY A 289 -4.84 7.93 9.19
C GLY A 289 -4.74 6.47 9.62
N PHE A 290 -5.88 5.77 9.55
CA PHE A 290 -6.06 4.39 9.96
C PHE A 290 -5.68 4.18 11.43
N HIS A 291 -6.23 5.01 12.32
CA HIS A 291 -6.03 4.90 13.78
C HIS A 291 -4.56 4.99 14.23
N LEU A 292 -3.78 5.96 13.73
CA LEU A 292 -2.58 6.31 14.48
C LEU A 292 -2.96 6.94 15.83
N GLY A 293 -3.89 7.90 15.80
CA GLY A 293 -4.57 8.41 16.98
C GLY A 293 -5.79 7.55 17.33
N LYS A 294 -6.68 8.10 18.17
CA LYS A 294 -7.90 7.38 18.60
C LYS A 294 -8.95 7.22 17.50
N GLU A 295 -9.09 8.22 16.64
CA GLU A 295 -10.04 8.19 15.52
C GLU A 295 -9.41 7.59 14.26
N PHE A 296 -10.25 7.06 13.35
CA PHE A 296 -9.77 6.45 12.11
C PHE A 296 -8.96 7.45 11.28
N PHE A 297 -9.45 8.67 11.13
CA PHE A 297 -8.71 9.80 10.57
C PHE A 297 -8.41 10.79 11.69
N TRP A 298 -7.18 11.27 11.80
CA TRP A 298 -6.77 12.14 12.89
C TRP A 298 -7.58 13.43 12.92
N HIS A 299 -7.86 14.03 11.75
CA HIS A 299 -8.62 15.29 11.69
C HIS A 299 -10.05 15.16 12.22
N ARG A 300 -10.58 13.94 12.36
CA ARG A 300 -11.92 13.70 12.93
C ARG A 300 -11.95 13.86 14.45
N GLN A 301 -10.78 13.92 15.10
CA GLN A 301 -10.68 14.30 16.50
C GLN A 301 -10.97 15.79 16.73
N PHE A 302 -10.81 16.63 15.69
CA PHE A 302 -11.06 18.06 15.76
C PHE A 302 -12.56 18.38 15.65
N ASN A 303 -13.04 19.38 16.41
CA ASN A 303 -14.39 19.90 16.26
C ASN A 303 -14.51 20.94 15.13
N LEU A 304 -14.35 20.50 13.88
CA LEU A 304 -14.33 21.38 12.71
C LEU A 304 -15.75 21.82 12.28
N ARG A 305 -16.23 22.93 12.84
CA ARG A 305 -17.56 23.50 12.57
C ARG A 305 -17.46 24.91 11.96
N GLY A 306 -18.25 25.14 10.91
CA GLY A 306 -18.41 26.46 10.29
C GLY A 306 -19.39 27.37 11.05
N ILE A 307 -19.66 28.55 10.51
CA ILE A 307 -20.52 29.58 11.15
C ILE A 307 -21.95 29.09 11.41
N LYS A 308 -22.51 28.25 10.53
CA LYS A 308 -23.87 27.70 10.69
C LYS A 308 -23.87 26.33 11.39
N GLY A 309 -22.78 25.97 12.07
CA GLY A 309 -22.63 24.66 12.71
C GLY A 309 -22.39 23.49 11.76
N GLN A 310 -22.29 23.72 10.45
CA GLN A 310 -22.02 22.68 9.48
C GLN A 310 -20.60 22.12 9.63
N GLN A 311 -20.41 20.83 9.33
CA GLN A 311 -19.09 20.21 9.30
C GLN A 311 -18.22 20.89 8.23
N LEU A 312 -16.98 21.24 8.59
CA LEU A 312 -15.95 21.62 7.64
C LEU A 312 -15.12 20.39 7.27
N ASN A 313 -14.75 20.29 5.99
CA ASN A 313 -13.95 19.21 5.45
C ASN A 313 -12.76 19.81 4.68
N PRO A 314 -11.58 19.17 4.72
CA PRO A 314 -10.56 19.43 3.70
C PRO A 314 -11.07 19.01 2.31
N ASP A 315 -10.52 19.58 1.24
CA ASP A 315 -10.90 19.21 -0.13
C ASP A 315 -10.39 17.80 -0.49
N TYR A 316 -9.24 17.42 0.07
CA TYR A 316 -8.61 16.12 -0.10
C TYR A 316 -8.05 15.57 1.22
N VAL A 317 -8.18 14.27 1.44
CA VAL A 317 -7.52 13.51 2.52
C VAL A 317 -6.63 12.45 1.89
N ILE A 318 -5.37 12.40 2.31
CA ILE A 318 -4.35 11.53 1.71
C ILE A 318 -3.95 10.43 2.69
N CYS A 319 -3.96 9.18 2.22
CA CYS A 319 -3.61 8.02 3.05
C CYS A 319 -2.49 7.22 2.37
N ALA A 320 -1.62 6.61 3.18
CA ALA A 320 -0.72 5.53 2.77
C ALA A 320 -0.34 4.73 4.03
N LYS A 321 0.85 4.14 4.09
CA LYS A 321 1.35 3.44 5.30
C LYS A 321 0.37 2.36 5.78
N LYS A 322 -0.37 2.59 6.88
CA LYS A 322 -1.43 1.67 7.34
C LYS A 322 -2.50 1.43 6.27
N ALA A 323 -2.73 2.36 5.35
CA ALA A 323 -3.61 2.12 4.21
C ALA A 323 -3.10 1.04 3.25
N GLN A 324 -1.84 0.59 3.37
CA GLN A 324 -1.16 -0.41 2.54
C GLN A 324 -0.94 -0.01 1.07
N ILE A 325 -1.57 1.07 0.63
CA ILE A 325 -1.57 1.64 -0.71
C ILE A 325 -1.72 3.17 -0.58
N GLY A 326 -1.26 3.95 -1.55
CA GLY A 326 -1.53 5.39 -1.61
C GLY A 326 -2.98 5.64 -2.01
N ILE A 327 -3.70 6.49 -1.27
CA ILE A 327 -5.11 6.80 -1.52
C ILE A 327 -5.34 8.30 -1.46
N VAL A 328 -5.99 8.85 -2.48
CA VAL A 328 -6.57 10.19 -2.48
C VAL A 328 -8.08 10.07 -2.29
N LEU A 329 -8.60 10.67 -1.23
CA LEU A 329 -10.02 10.76 -0.92
C LEU A 329 -10.50 12.19 -1.15
N SER A 330 -11.64 12.36 -1.81
CA SER A 330 -12.31 13.66 -1.95
C SER A 330 -13.81 13.54 -1.84
N HIS A 331 -14.44 14.52 -1.21
CA HIS A 331 -15.90 14.65 -1.14
C HIS A 331 -16.50 15.21 -2.45
N ARG A 332 -15.65 15.53 -3.44
CA ARG A 332 -16.04 15.93 -4.79
C ARG A 332 -15.64 14.82 -5.75
N GLU A 333 -16.39 14.70 -6.84
CA GLU A 333 -15.98 13.81 -7.91
C GLU A 333 -14.70 14.34 -8.54
N THR A 334 -13.58 13.66 -8.27
CA THR A 334 -12.41 13.82 -9.10
C THR A 334 -12.83 13.25 -10.45
N LYS A 335 -12.90 14.07 -11.51
CA LYS A 335 -13.38 13.64 -12.84
C LYS A 335 -12.40 12.66 -13.53
N ASN A 336 -11.69 11.84 -12.76
CA ASN A 336 -10.51 11.05 -13.11
C ASN A 336 -9.71 11.73 -14.24
N ILE A 337 -9.32 12.99 -13.99
CA ILE A 337 -8.88 13.93 -15.03
C ILE A 337 -7.63 13.38 -15.77
N PHE A 338 -6.86 12.51 -15.11
CA PHE A 338 -5.63 11.93 -15.63
C PHE A 338 -5.78 10.51 -16.21
N LYS A 339 -6.98 9.90 -16.16
CA LYS A 339 -7.35 8.59 -16.72
C LYS A 339 -6.22 7.54 -16.65
N GLY A 340 -6.01 6.94 -15.48
CA GLY A 340 -5.08 5.84 -15.27
C GLY A 340 -4.66 5.77 -13.81
N GLU A 341 -4.94 4.66 -13.13
CA GLU A 341 -4.44 4.40 -11.78
C GLU A 341 -3.41 3.27 -11.89
N GLU A 342 -2.25 3.47 -11.28
CA GLU A 342 -1.19 2.46 -11.19
C GLU A 342 -1.05 2.07 -9.72
N PHE A 343 -1.32 0.80 -9.41
CA PHE A 343 -1.27 0.27 -8.04
C PHE A 343 -1.10 -1.25 -8.02
N SER A 344 -0.81 -1.77 -6.82
CA SER A 344 -0.83 -3.21 -6.52
C SER A 344 -2.21 -3.66 -6.04
N VAL A 345 -2.77 -4.67 -6.70
CA VAL A 345 -4.07 -5.28 -6.32
C VAL A 345 -3.99 -5.92 -4.95
N ALA A 346 -2.91 -6.68 -4.67
CA ALA A 346 -2.67 -7.26 -3.35
C ALA A 346 -2.61 -6.18 -2.25
N SER A 347 -1.95 -5.04 -2.53
CA SER A 347 -1.90 -3.91 -1.60
C SER A 347 -3.27 -3.28 -1.34
N ALA A 348 -4.13 -3.22 -2.35
CA ALA A 348 -5.49 -2.70 -2.20
C ALA A 348 -6.36 -3.64 -1.34
N PHE A 349 -6.33 -4.96 -1.58
CA PHE A 349 -7.04 -5.93 -0.74
C PHE A 349 -6.52 -5.92 0.71
N ARG A 350 -5.20 -5.89 0.90
CA ARG A 350 -4.60 -5.80 2.23
C ARG A 350 -5.01 -4.50 2.93
N GLY A 351 -5.05 -3.37 2.22
CA GLY A 351 -5.49 -2.08 2.72
C GLY A 351 -6.96 -2.05 3.15
N TYR A 352 -7.83 -2.68 2.35
CA TYR A 352 -9.24 -2.87 2.70
C TYR A 352 -9.40 -3.73 3.95
N ALA A 353 -8.75 -4.90 4.00
CA ALA A 353 -8.78 -5.78 5.17
C ALA A 353 -8.26 -5.09 6.44
N HIS A 354 -7.19 -4.30 6.30
CA HIS A 354 -6.64 -3.51 7.39
C HIS A 354 -7.60 -2.44 7.89
N ALA A 355 -8.24 -1.69 6.98
CA ALA A 355 -9.20 -0.64 7.31
C ALA A 355 -10.35 -1.17 8.15
N ILE A 356 -11.01 -2.24 7.68
CA ILE A 356 -12.14 -2.85 8.39
C ILE A 356 -11.66 -3.34 9.75
N SER A 357 -10.59 -4.13 9.80
CA SER A 357 -10.11 -4.77 11.03
C SER A 357 -9.63 -3.79 12.10
N LEU A 358 -8.86 -2.76 11.73
CA LEU A 358 -8.39 -1.74 12.70
C LEU A 358 -9.54 -0.98 13.34
N ASP A 359 -10.55 -0.64 12.54
CA ASP A 359 -11.71 0.11 13.01
C ASP A 359 -12.56 -0.69 14.02
N GLN A 360 -12.50 -2.02 13.96
CA GLN A 360 -13.08 -2.89 14.99
C GLN A 360 -12.30 -2.89 16.31
N CYS A 361 -11.07 -2.36 16.34
CA CYS A 361 -10.13 -2.47 17.46
C CYS A 361 -9.88 -1.14 18.21
N GLN A 362 -10.76 -0.15 18.09
CA GLN A 362 -10.61 1.15 18.76
C GLN A 362 -10.44 1.02 20.29
N SER A 363 -11.16 0.09 20.93
CA SER A 363 -11.05 -0.15 22.38
C SER A 363 -9.64 -0.58 22.79
N ARG A 364 -8.99 -1.45 22.01
CA ARG A 364 -7.61 -1.89 22.23
C ARG A 364 -6.61 -0.74 22.09
N ILE A 365 -6.83 0.18 21.15
CA ILE A 365 -5.98 1.38 20.98
C ILE A 365 -6.03 2.24 22.24
N ILE A 366 -7.23 2.47 22.78
CA ILE A 366 -7.44 3.24 24.02
C ILE A 366 -6.81 2.52 25.22
N GLU A 367 -6.87 1.20 25.27
CA GLU A 367 -6.23 0.40 26.31
C GLU A 367 -4.69 0.55 26.28
N LEU A 368 -4.08 0.41 25.10
CA LEU A 368 -2.63 0.60 24.94
C LEU A 368 -2.19 2.01 25.34
N GLU A 369 -2.94 3.05 24.94
CA GLU A 369 -2.71 4.43 25.38
C GLU A 369 -2.68 4.54 26.91
N LYS A 370 -3.66 3.95 27.61
CA LYS A 370 -3.75 3.94 29.08
C LYS A 370 -2.56 3.25 29.75
N ILE A 371 -1.99 2.22 29.14
CA ILE A 371 -0.80 1.51 29.65
C ILE A 371 0.48 2.34 29.43
N VAL A 372 0.58 3.00 28.27
CA VAL A 372 1.77 3.77 27.86
C VAL A 372 1.94 5.05 28.67
N ILE A 373 0.87 5.80 28.91
CA ILE A 373 0.92 7.09 29.64
C ILE A 373 1.70 7.00 30.96
N PRO A 374 1.36 6.10 31.92
CA PRO A 374 2.08 6.04 33.19
C PRO A 374 3.54 5.58 33.03
N LYS A 375 3.84 4.67 32.09
CA LYS A 375 5.21 4.21 31.82
C LYS A 375 6.09 5.33 31.25
N LEU A 376 5.55 6.10 30.30
CA LEU A 376 6.24 7.25 29.73
C LEU A 376 6.50 8.32 30.79
N ASN A 377 5.48 8.67 31.58
CA ASN A 377 5.64 9.65 32.66
C ASN A 377 6.67 9.20 33.70
N ALA A 378 6.72 7.91 34.04
CA ALA A 378 7.73 7.37 34.95
C ALA A 378 9.15 7.46 34.37
N LEU A 379 9.33 7.13 33.08
CA LEU A 379 10.61 7.26 32.38
C LEU A 379 11.11 8.71 32.40
N LEU A 380 10.24 9.67 32.04
CA LEU A 380 10.59 11.09 32.03
C LEU A 380 10.87 11.63 33.42
N LYS A 381 10.08 11.25 34.43
CA LYS A 381 10.33 11.67 35.82
C LYS A 381 11.69 11.18 36.32
N LYS A 382 12.12 9.99 35.89
CA LYS A 382 13.40 9.40 36.31
C LYS A 382 14.61 10.05 35.62
N HIS A 383 14.43 10.53 34.39
CA HIS A 383 15.49 11.12 33.55
C HIS A 383 15.19 12.59 33.19
N ASP A 384 14.53 13.32 34.09
CA ASP A 384 13.99 14.67 33.86
C ASP A 384 15.05 15.72 33.49
N LYS A 385 16.31 15.48 33.86
CA LYS A 385 17.47 16.29 33.47
C LYS A 385 17.83 16.17 31.98
N PHE A 386 17.45 15.07 31.33
CA PHE A 386 17.91 14.73 29.98
C PHE A 386 16.78 14.65 28.96
N ILE A 387 15.56 14.30 29.40
CA ILE A 387 14.41 14.09 28.52
C ILE A 387 13.16 14.78 29.05
N SER A 388 12.28 15.25 28.15
CA SER A 388 11.05 15.96 28.51
C SER A 388 9.98 15.90 27.43
N ARG A 389 8.90 16.68 27.61
CA ARG A 389 7.81 16.90 26.65
C ARG A 389 7.16 15.59 26.16
N PRO A 390 6.50 14.82 27.05
CA PRO A 390 5.82 13.59 26.65
C PRO A 390 4.64 13.91 25.75
N ARG A 391 4.45 13.12 24.69
CA ARG A 391 3.26 13.13 23.83
C ARG A 391 2.74 11.72 23.72
N VAL A 392 1.43 11.54 23.87
CA VAL A 392 0.75 10.25 23.67
C VAL A 392 -0.62 10.51 23.06
N ASN A 393 -0.95 9.83 21.96
CA ASN A 393 -2.30 9.75 21.41
C ASN A 393 -2.45 8.46 20.59
N GLY A 394 -3.38 7.61 20.99
CA GLY A 394 -3.63 6.29 20.41
C GLY A 394 -2.37 5.42 20.43
N LEU A 395 -1.93 5.03 19.23
CA LEU A 395 -0.76 4.20 19.02
C LEU A 395 0.54 5.01 18.88
N ALA A 396 0.49 6.34 18.96
CA ALA A 396 1.67 7.20 18.90
C ALA A 396 2.11 7.66 20.29
N PHE A 397 3.42 7.61 20.54
CA PHE A 397 4.03 8.38 21.63
C PHE A 397 5.42 8.89 21.26
N ALA A 398 5.87 9.93 21.95
CA ALA A 398 7.17 10.55 21.74
C ALA A 398 7.64 11.33 22.98
N PHE A 399 8.94 11.62 23.02
CA PHE A 399 9.56 12.52 24.00
C PHE A 399 10.78 13.22 23.38
N ASP A 400 11.20 14.33 23.97
CA ASP A 400 12.35 15.11 23.51
C ASP A 400 13.59 14.83 24.35
N LEU A 401 14.75 14.88 23.70
CA LEU A 401 16.06 14.99 24.35
C LEU A 401 16.41 16.47 24.53
N HIS A 402 16.96 16.83 25.68
CA HIS A 402 17.41 18.20 25.94
C HIS A 402 18.64 18.59 25.11
N ASP A 403 19.52 17.63 24.81
CA ASP A 403 20.66 17.81 23.92
C ASP A 403 20.40 17.15 22.56
N PRO A 404 20.12 17.94 21.51
CA PRO A 404 19.96 17.45 20.13
C PRO A 404 21.15 16.62 19.63
N ALA A 405 22.37 16.85 20.12
CA ALA A 405 23.56 16.10 19.71
C ALA A 405 23.51 14.63 20.15
N MET A 406 22.67 14.31 21.14
CA MET A 406 22.49 12.95 21.65
C MET A 406 21.49 12.13 20.84
N LEU A 407 20.70 12.76 19.94
CA LEU A 407 19.66 12.09 19.17
C LEU A 407 20.20 10.93 18.34
N ASN A 408 21.27 11.15 17.57
CA ASN A 408 21.86 10.11 16.74
C ASN A 408 22.46 8.98 17.59
N LYS A 409 23.11 9.29 18.71
CA LYS A 409 23.65 8.26 19.63
C LYS A 409 22.55 7.39 20.22
N PHE A 410 21.43 8.01 20.62
CA PHE A 410 20.25 7.30 21.14
C PHE A 410 19.60 6.41 20.07
N VAL A 411 19.58 6.88 18.83
CA VAL A 411 19.12 6.07 17.70
C VAL A 411 20.10 4.93 17.45
N ASP A 412 21.39 5.16 17.30
CA ASP A 412 22.38 4.15 16.91
C ASP A 412 22.48 2.97 17.89
N ILE A 413 22.36 3.22 19.20
CA ILE A 413 22.43 2.17 20.21
C ILE A 413 21.19 1.26 20.25
N ARG A 414 20.06 1.65 19.64
CA ARG A 414 18.78 0.92 19.76
C ARG A 414 18.84 -0.56 19.39
N PHE A 415 19.63 -0.91 18.36
CA PHE A 415 19.74 -2.29 17.89
C PHE A 415 20.48 -3.18 18.89
N LYS A 416 21.45 -2.63 19.63
CA LYS A 416 22.10 -3.31 20.77
C LYS A 416 21.08 -3.71 21.84
N HIS A 417 20.00 -2.95 21.97
CA HIS A 417 18.90 -3.24 22.91
C HIS A 417 17.72 -3.99 22.26
N GLY A 418 17.86 -4.45 21.01
CA GLY A 418 16.80 -5.18 20.31
C GLY A 418 15.60 -4.34 19.91
N LEU A 419 15.75 -3.01 19.81
CA LEU A 419 14.66 -2.08 19.54
C LEU A 419 14.75 -1.45 18.15
N LEU A 420 13.59 -1.16 17.56
CA LEU A 420 13.45 -0.31 16.39
C LEU A 420 12.48 0.84 16.67
N TYR A 421 13.00 2.06 16.66
CA TYR A 421 12.26 3.33 16.69
C TYR A 421 12.98 4.38 15.86
N TYR A 422 12.37 5.55 15.67
CA TYR A 422 12.89 6.60 14.78
C TYR A 422 13.02 7.94 15.47
N PRO A 423 13.99 8.77 15.05
CA PRO A 423 13.99 10.18 15.39
C PRO A 423 12.88 10.93 14.62
N ALA A 424 12.52 12.11 15.13
CA ALA A 424 11.72 13.12 14.47
C ALA A 424 12.21 14.52 14.90
N GLY A 425 12.03 15.51 14.03
CA GLY A 425 12.54 16.86 14.27
C GLY A 425 14.05 16.87 14.57
N SER A 426 14.48 17.85 15.37
CA SER A 426 15.87 17.98 15.83
C SER A 426 16.15 17.32 17.18
N GLN A 427 15.11 16.95 17.94
CA GLN A 427 15.26 16.55 19.34
C GLN A 427 14.34 15.39 19.78
N THR A 428 13.44 14.93 18.92
CA THR A 428 12.37 14.02 19.31
C THR A 428 12.70 12.57 18.96
N LEU A 429 12.45 11.67 19.90
CA LEU A 429 12.32 10.24 19.62
C LEU A 429 10.83 9.91 19.53
N ARG A 430 10.44 9.19 18.47
CA ARG A 430 9.04 8.84 18.21
C ARG A 430 8.82 7.34 18.06
N PHE A 431 7.66 6.92 18.52
CA PHE A 431 7.23 5.54 18.60
C PHE A 431 5.84 5.40 18.00
N ARG A 432 5.61 4.27 17.33
CA ARG A 432 4.39 3.94 16.61
C ARG A 432 4.08 2.48 16.93
N LEU A 433 3.24 2.28 17.93
CA LEU A 433 2.80 0.96 18.36
C LEU A 433 1.84 0.34 17.35
N ASN A 434 1.59 -0.95 17.54
CA ASN A 434 0.58 -1.73 16.85
C ASN A 434 -0.28 -2.50 17.86
N LEU A 435 -1.38 -3.08 17.39
CA LEU A 435 -2.35 -3.76 18.25
C LEU A 435 -1.82 -5.04 18.91
N ALA A 436 -0.72 -5.60 18.39
CA ALA A 436 -0.13 -6.84 18.91
C ALA A 436 0.78 -6.64 20.13
N PHE A 437 1.11 -5.39 20.50
CA PHE A 437 1.85 -5.13 21.73
C PHE A 437 1.07 -5.65 22.95
N GLY A 438 1.69 -6.53 23.73
CA GLY A 438 1.25 -6.93 25.06
C GLY A 438 1.92 -6.13 26.18
N GLU A 439 1.53 -6.39 27.42
CA GLU A 439 2.13 -5.73 28.58
C GLU A 439 3.62 -6.11 28.75
N LYS A 440 3.98 -7.38 28.49
CA LYS A 440 5.37 -7.85 28.52
C LYS A 440 6.25 -7.13 27.50
N ASP A 441 5.75 -6.93 26.28
CA ASP A 441 6.46 -6.22 25.21
C ASP A 441 6.67 -4.74 25.58
N LEU A 442 5.66 -4.09 26.17
CA LEU A 442 5.76 -2.71 26.64
C LEU A 442 6.72 -2.59 27.84
N ASN A 443 6.71 -3.55 28.76
CA ASN A 443 7.66 -3.60 29.87
C ASN A 443 9.09 -3.69 29.36
N PHE A 444 9.34 -4.60 28.41
CA PHE A 444 10.65 -4.71 27.76
C PHE A 444 11.04 -3.40 27.07
N LEU A 445 10.16 -2.81 26.27
CA LEU A 445 10.43 -1.53 25.59
C LEU A 445 10.86 -0.42 26.56
N PHE A 446 10.08 -0.17 27.63
CA PHE A 446 10.37 0.90 28.57
C PHE A 446 11.58 0.62 29.45
N GLU A 447 11.82 -0.64 29.82
CA GLU A 447 13.04 -1.04 30.54
C GLU A 447 14.29 -0.79 29.66
N ARG A 448 14.24 -1.17 28.39
CA ARG A 448 15.35 -0.92 27.46
C ARG A 448 15.59 0.57 27.23
N LEU A 449 14.53 1.38 27.12
CA LEU A 449 14.67 2.85 27.05
C LEU A 449 15.31 3.45 28.31
N ASP A 450 14.96 2.94 29.50
CA ASP A 450 15.61 3.34 30.76
C ASP A 450 17.11 3.05 30.73
N PHE A 451 17.50 1.85 30.31
CA PHE A 451 18.91 1.45 30.25
C PHE A 451 19.68 2.25 29.21
N ILE A 452 19.08 2.58 28.06
CA ILE A 452 19.72 3.47 27.08
C ILE A 452 19.97 4.85 27.68
N CYS A 453 19.01 5.40 28.44
CA CYS A 453 19.20 6.70 29.11
C CYS A 453 20.36 6.63 30.12
N ARG A 454 20.41 5.59 30.95
CA ARG A 454 21.48 5.38 31.94
C ARG A 454 22.85 5.19 31.28
N GLU A 455 22.94 4.40 30.21
CA GLU A 455 24.19 4.18 29.48
C GLU A 455 24.70 5.48 28.85
N LEU A 456 23.83 6.22 28.16
CA LEU A 456 24.24 7.41 27.41
C LEU A 456 24.48 8.65 28.27
N PHE A 457 23.71 8.84 29.36
CA PHE A 457 23.75 10.06 30.16
C PHE A 457 24.46 9.88 31.51
N LEU A 458 24.50 8.66 32.04
CA LEU A 458 25.10 8.36 33.35
C LEU A 458 26.33 7.45 33.26
N ASN A 459 26.67 6.95 32.07
CA ASN A 459 27.75 5.98 31.83
C ASN A 459 27.59 4.68 32.64
N GLU A 460 26.35 4.27 32.92
CA GLU A 460 26.04 3.01 33.60
C GLU A 460 25.93 1.87 32.58
N VAL A 461 26.71 0.79 32.77
CA VAL A 461 26.67 -0.38 31.89
C VAL A 461 25.63 -1.37 32.39
N HIS A 462 24.72 -1.78 31.50
CA HIS A 462 23.68 -2.77 31.80
C HIS A 462 23.83 -4.03 30.94
N PRO A 463 23.39 -5.21 31.44
CA PRO A 463 23.33 -6.42 30.63
C PRO A 463 22.49 -6.25 29.36
N ILE A 464 23.08 -6.60 28.23
CA ILE A 464 22.42 -6.68 26.93
C ILE A 464 21.42 -7.84 26.97
N PRO A 465 20.18 -7.66 26.50
CA PRO A 465 19.20 -8.73 26.52
C PRO A 465 19.56 -9.80 25.49
N THR A 466 19.50 -11.07 25.86
CA THR A 466 19.61 -12.19 24.90
C THR A 466 18.24 -12.67 24.46
N HIS A 467 17.21 -12.45 25.28
CA HIS A 467 15.85 -12.91 25.03
C HIS A 467 14.82 -11.89 25.51
N VAL A 468 13.60 -11.99 24.97
CA VAL A 468 12.40 -11.27 25.42
C VAL A 468 11.24 -12.23 25.63
N GLU A 469 10.49 -12.02 26.70
CA GLU A 469 9.24 -12.75 26.94
C GLU A 469 8.08 -12.02 26.26
N THR A 470 7.25 -12.76 25.53
CA THR A 470 6.04 -12.22 24.87
C THR A 470 4.86 -13.19 24.98
N ASP A 471 3.65 -12.64 24.91
CA ASP A 471 2.39 -13.40 24.88
C ASP A 471 1.93 -13.70 23.44
N CYS A 472 2.71 -13.28 22.44
CA CYS A 472 2.42 -13.56 21.04
C CYS A 472 2.50 -15.08 20.75
N ILE A 473 1.66 -15.52 19.81
CA ILE A 473 1.54 -16.93 19.39
C ILE A 473 2.19 -17.09 18.02
N ASP A 474 2.80 -18.25 17.77
CA ASP A 474 3.35 -18.63 16.46
C ASP A 474 2.25 -18.62 15.38
N SER A 475 2.54 -17.97 14.25
CA SER A 475 1.67 -17.84 13.09
C SER A 475 1.72 -19.01 12.10
N ASN A 476 2.60 -19.99 12.29
CA ASN A 476 2.76 -21.14 11.38
C ASN A 476 1.42 -21.82 11.04
N GLU A 477 0.52 -21.94 12.02
CA GLU A 477 -0.81 -22.52 11.82
C GLU A 477 -1.63 -21.75 10.76
N SER A 478 -1.56 -20.42 10.76
CA SER A 478 -2.29 -19.61 9.76
C SER A 478 -1.77 -19.86 8.35
N TYR A 479 -0.45 -20.03 8.20
CA TYR A 479 0.14 -20.41 6.90
C TYR A 479 -0.36 -21.77 6.42
N GLU A 480 -0.40 -22.78 7.28
CA GLU A 480 -0.87 -24.12 6.91
C GLU A 480 -2.35 -24.13 6.50
N TRP A 481 -3.19 -23.39 7.22
CA TRP A 481 -4.61 -23.24 6.86
C TRP A 481 -4.81 -22.56 5.51
N HIS A 482 -4.14 -21.44 5.28
CA HIS A 482 -4.31 -20.71 4.02
C HIS A 482 -3.64 -21.43 2.85
N GLU A 483 -2.54 -22.15 3.06
CA GLU A 483 -1.97 -23.07 2.07
C GLU A 483 -3.01 -24.11 1.64
N LEU A 484 -3.69 -24.78 2.58
CA LEU A 484 -4.74 -25.76 2.28
C LEU A 484 -5.86 -25.12 1.46
N LEU A 485 -6.34 -23.93 1.84
CA LEU A 485 -7.43 -23.24 1.17
C LEU A 485 -7.06 -22.87 -0.27
N ILE A 486 -5.96 -22.15 -0.49
CA ILE A 486 -5.58 -21.63 -1.81
C ILE A 486 -5.11 -22.73 -2.76
N THR A 487 -4.45 -23.77 -2.26
CA THR A 487 -4.06 -24.93 -3.09
C THR A 487 -5.29 -25.70 -3.54
N THR A 488 -6.27 -25.91 -2.66
CA THR A 488 -7.55 -26.55 -3.02
C THR A 488 -8.33 -25.69 -4.01
N LYS A 489 -8.33 -24.36 -3.85
CA LYS A 489 -8.92 -23.41 -4.83
C LYS A 489 -8.26 -23.53 -6.20
N LEU A 490 -6.92 -23.57 -6.25
CA LEU A 490 -6.17 -23.72 -7.49
C LEU A 490 -6.45 -25.07 -8.17
N GLU A 491 -6.46 -26.17 -7.42
CA GLU A 491 -6.76 -27.50 -7.95
C GLU A 491 -8.15 -27.54 -8.59
N LYS A 492 -9.15 -26.98 -7.91
CA LYS A 492 -10.52 -26.87 -8.42
C LYS A 492 -10.58 -26.01 -9.68
N LEU A 493 -9.90 -24.86 -9.69
CA LEU A 493 -9.79 -23.95 -10.84
C LEU A 493 -9.18 -24.65 -12.07
N LEU A 494 -8.21 -25.54 -11.85
CA LEU A 494 -7.57 -26.35 -12.88
C LEU A 494 -8.39 -27.59 -13.29
N GLY A 495 -9.61 -27.75 -12.76
CA GLY A 495 -10.50 -28.86 -13.08
C GLY A 495 -10.09 -30.20 -12.45
N LYS A 496 -9.18 -30.21 -11.46
CA LYS A 496 -8.81 -31.42 -10.74
C LYS A 496 -9.94 -31.82 -9.79
N LYS A 497 -10.17 -33.14 -9.64
CA LYS A 497 -11.14 -33.68 -8.69
C LYS A 497 -10.60 -33.55 -7.27
N ILE A 498 -11.27 -32.77 -6.43
CA ILE A 498 -10.91 -32.61 -5.02
C ILE A 498 -11.34 -33.84 -4.23
N ASN A 499 -10.41 -34.46 -3.50
CA ASN A 499 -10.70 -35.59 -2.64
C ASN A 499 -11.15 -35.10 -1.26
N SER A 500 -12.46 -35.11 -1.01
CA SER A 500 -13.03 -34.62 0.25
C SER A 500 -12.49 -35.33 1.49
N LYS A 501 -12.14 -36.62 1.40
CA LYS A 501 -11.58 -37.37 2.54
C LYS A 501 -10.19 -36.88 2.89
N GLN A 502 -9.34 -36.66 1.90
CA GLN A 502 -7.99 -36.12 2.12
C GLN A 502 -8.01 -34.70 2.66
N VAL A 503 -8.94 -33.86 2.17
CA VAL A 503 -9.13 -32.51 2.72
C VAL A 503 -9.57 -32.60 4.19
N PHE A 504 -10.54 -33.45 4.51
CA PHE A 504 -11.00 -33.65 5.89
C PHE A 504 -9.88 -34.14 6.82
N GLU A 505 -9.05 -35.10 6.39
CA GLU A 505 -7.89 -35.59 7.16
C GLU A 505 -6.88 -34.47 7.45
N LYS A 506 -6.63 -33.58 6.48
CA LYS A 506 -5.75 -32.41 6.70
C LYS A 506 -6.36 -31.41 7.69
N ILE A 507 -7.66 -31.13 7.56
CA ILE A 507 -8.39 -30.25 8.49
C ILE A 507 -8.34 -30.82 9.91
N GLU A 508 -8.63 -32.12 10.07
CA GLU A 508 -8.58 -32.80 11.37
C GLU A 508 -7.19 -32.70 11.98
N LYS A 509 -6.12 -32.91 11.20
CA LYS A 509 -4.75 -32.73 11.68
C LYS A 509 -4.48 -31.31 12.19
N LEU A 510 -4.94 -30.28 11.47
CA LEU A 510 -4.74 -28.89 11.87
C LEU A 510 -5.49 -28.55 13.17
N ILE A 511 -6.74 -29.01 13.32
CA ILE A 511 -7.57 -28.75 14.51
C ILE A 511 -7.07 -29.54 15.74
N THR A 512 -6.73 -30.82 15.56
CA THR A 512 -6.43 -31.73 16.68
C THR A 512 -5.00 -31.60 17.21
N SER A 513 -4.13 -30.84 16.54
CA SER A 513 -2.72 -30.68 16.91
C SER A 513 -2.49 -30.05 18.29
N LYS A 514 -3.46 -29.30 18.83
CA LYS A 514 -3.33 -28.52 20.09
C LYS A 514 -4.31 -28.89 21.19
N THR A 515 -5.37 -29.62 20.87
CA THR A 515 -6.44 -29.95 21.82
C THR A 515 -6.78 -31.43 21.74
N ALA A 516 -7.15 -32.05 22.87
CA ALA A 516 -7.64 -33.43 22.93
C ALA A 516 -9.06 -33.55 22.37
N THR A 517 -9.26 -33.08 21.16
CA THR A 517 -10.54 -32.99 20.48
C THR A 517 -10.53 -33.75 19.16
N GLN A 518 -11.70 -33.94 18.56
CA GLN A 518 -11.90 -34.57 17.27
C GLN A 518 -12.90 -33.75 16.46
N LEU A 519 -12.62 -33.58 15.16
CA LEU A 519 -13.57 -32.97 14.23
C LEU A 519 -14.58 -34.01 13.76
N ILE A 520 -15.85 -33.63 13.72
CA ILE A 520 -16.94 -34.46 13.18
C ILE A 520 -17.79 -33.65 12.20
N GLU A 521 -18.41 -34.36 11.24
CA GLU A 521 -19.52 -33.82 10.46
C GLU A 521 -20.83 -34.15 11.18
N ILE A 522 -21.68 -33.14 11.37
CA ILE A 522 -23.02 -33.30 11.95
C ILE A 522 -24.00 -33.45 10.79
N THR A 523 -24.64 -34.61 10.70
CA THR A 523 -25.58 -34.96 9.64
C THR A 523 -26.97 -35.19 10.23
N ALA A 524 -27.98 -35.32 9.37
CA ALA A 524 -29.32 -35.71 9.80
C ALA A 524 -29.32 -37.00 10.64
N ASP A 525 -28.42 -37.96 10.33
CA ASP A 525 -28.36 -39.27 10.98
C ASP A 525 -27.82 -39.21 12.42
N ASN A 526 -26.91 -38.26 12.72
CA ASN A 526 -26.27 -38.15 14.03
C ASN A 526 -26.68 -36.90 14.82
N PHE A 527 -27.50 -36.00 14.26
CA PHE A 527 -27.90 -34.76 14.92
C PHE A 527 -28.57 -34.97 16.28
N LEU A 528 -29.44 -36.00 16.39
CA LEU A 528 -30.13 -36.31 17.65
C LEU A 528 -29.16 -36.66 18.78
N THR A 529 -27.99 -37.22 18.46
CA THR A 529 -26.93 -37.50 19.44
C THR A 529 -26.36 -36.22 20.06
N TYR A 530 -26.27 -35.13 19.28
CA TYR A 530 -25.65 -33.88 19.69
C TYR A 530 -26.64 -32.76 20.01
N ARG A 531 -27.95 -32.95 19.76
CA ARG A 531 -28.99 -31.94 19.93
C ARG A 531 -28.96 -31.27 21.30
N GLN A 532 -28.81 -32.05 22.36
CA GLN A 532 -28.77 -31.49 23.72
C GLN A 532 -27.48 -30.72 24.01
N ASP A 533 -26.35 -31.18 23.47
CA ASP A 533 -25.07 -30.49 23.62
C ASP A 533 -25.09 -29.13 22.90
N ILE A 534 -25.71 -29.05 21.71
CA ILE A 534 -25.91 -27.77 20.99
C ILE A 534 -26.71 -26.79 21.84
N ILE A 535 -27.85 -27.21 22.40
CA ILE A 535 -28.68 -26.37 23.28
C ILE A 535 -27.87 -25.87 24.49
N ASN A 536 -27.09 -26.76 25.09
CA ASN A 536 -26.27 -26.42 26.26
C ASN A 536 -25.16 -25.44 25.89
N LEU A 537 -24.53 -25.61 24.72
CA LEU A 537 -23.48 -24.74 24.22
C LEU A 537 -23.99 -23.33 23.95
N GLU A 538 -25.13 -23.20 23.24
CA GLU A 538 -25.80 -21.91 22.97
C GLU A 538 -26.12 -21.17 24.27
N ARG A 539 -26.70 -21.86 25.25
CA ARG A 539 -27.04 -21.28 26.56
C ARG A 539 -25.81 -20.86 27.37
N LYS A 540 -24.69 -21.52 27.16
CA LYS A 540 -23.43 -21.24 27.86
C LYS A 540 -22.73 -20.01 27.28
N VAL A 541 -22.90 -19.74 25.98
CA VAL A 541 -22.19 -18.68 25.27
C VAL A 541 -23.03 -17.41 25.08
N TYR A 542 -24.31 -17.55 24.76
CA TYR A 542 -25.18 -16.43 24.41
C TYR A 542 -26.32 -16.22 25.40
N GLU A 543 -26.65 -14.95 25.60
CA GLU A 543 -27.90 -14.53 26.23
C GLU A 543 -29.13 -15.00 25.43
N PRO A 544 -30.31 -15.20 26.06
CA PRO A 544 -31.49 -15.77 25.40
C PRO A 544 -31.90 -15.08 24.09
N ALA A 545 -31.70 -13.78 23.97
CA ALA A 545 -32.06 -13.01 22.76
C ALA A 545 -31.12 -13.25 21.56
N ARG A 546 -29.96 -13.89 21.76
CA ARG A 546 -28.97 -14.21 20.71
C ARG A 546 -28.79 -15.69 20.46
N GLN A 547 -29.46 -16.54 21.24
CA GLN A 547 -29.43 -17.99 21.02
C GLN A 547 -30.12 -18.31 19.70
N THR A 548 -29.50 -19.20 18.92
CA THR A 548 -30.11 -19.76 17.73
C THR A 548 -31.08 -20.87 18.12
N ASP A 549 -32.33 -20.78 17.68
CA ASP A 549 -33.35 -21.79 17.93
C ASP A 549 -32.90 -23.17 17.41
N ILE A 550 -33.13 -24.22 18.21
CA ILE A 550 -32.68 -25.58 17.88
C ILE A 550 -33.31 -26.09 16.57
N GLU A 551 -34.52 -25.64 16.25
CA GLU A 551 -35.23 -25.94 15.01
C GLU A 551 -34.46 -25.41 13.78
N LYS A 552 -33.75 -24.28 13.89
CA LYS A 552 -32.90 -23.76 12.80
C LYS A 552 -31.72 -24.69 12.53
N PHE A 553 -31.07 -25.22 13.57
CA PHE A 553 -30.00 -26.21 13.41
C PHE A 553 -30.52 -27.51 12.79
N GLU A 554 -31.68 -28.00 13.25
CA GLU A 554 -32.34 -29.19 12.72
C GLU A 554 -32.70 -29.05 11.23
N HIS A 555 -33.32 -27.92 10.85
CA HIS A 555 -33.60 -27.61 9.44
C HIS A 555 -32.33 -27.53 8.59
N THR A 556 -31.23 -27.06 9.17
CA THR A 556 -29.95 -26.93 8.46
C THR A 556 -29.36 -28.31 8.14
N VAL A 557 -29.30 -29.24 9.10
CA VAL A 557 -28.73 -30.59 8.87
C VAL A 557 -29.56 -31.46 7.94
N LEU A 558 -30.87 -31.19 7.82
CA LEU A 558 -31.76 -31.89 6.88
C LEU A 558 -31.50 -31.49 5.42
N ASN A 559 -30.86 -30.36 5.15
CA ASN A 559 -30.55 -29.94 3.80
C ASN A 559 -29.18 -30.49 3.34
N ARG A 560 -29.19 -31.25 2.23
CA ARG A 560 -27.99 -31.89 1.66
C ARG A 560 -26.86 -30.93 1.27
N ASN A 561 -27.17 -29.67 1.01
CA ASN A 561 -26.21 -28.65 0.59
C ASN A 561 -25.61 -27.89 1.79
N SER A 562 -26.09 -28.16 3.01
CA SER A 562 -25.54 -27.57 4.22
C SER A 562 -24.18 -28.16 4.60
N LEU A 563 -23.46 -27.39 5.41
CA LEU A 563 -22.21 -27.76 6.04
C LEU A 563 -22.36 -27.56 7.54
N CYS A 564 -22.31 -28.66 8.29
CA CYS A 564 -22.44 -28.65 9.73
C CYS A 564 -21.26 -29.41 10.33
N LEU A 565 -20.37 -28.71 11.01
CA LEU A 565 -19.19 -29.26 11.63
C LEU A 565 -19.29 -29.15 13.15
N GLY A 566 -18.76 -30.13 13.85
CA GLY A 566 -18.65 -30.15 15.31
C GLY A 566 -17.24 -30.51 15.75
N ILE A 567 -16.83 -29.99 16.89
CA ILE A 567 -15.63 -30.44 17.60
C ILE A 567 -16.10 -31.15 18.87
N ILE A 568 -15.70 -32.39 19.05
CA ILE A 568 -15.99 -33.17 20.27
C ILE A 568 -14.72 -33.38 21.08
N ASN A 569 -14.86 -33.50 22.40
CA ASN A 569 -13.77 -33.94 23.27
C ASN A 569 -13.51 -35.44 23.09
N ASN A 570 -12.24 -35.85 23.03
CA ASN A 570 -11.87 -37.25 22.85
C ASN A 570 -12.25 -38.15 24.04
N SER A 571 -12.26 -37.61 25.26
CA SER A 571 -12.48 -38.41 26.47
C SER A 571 -13.95 -38.75 26.71
N ASP A 572 -14.86 -37.78 26.57
CA ASP A 572 -16.27 -37.93 26.92
C ASP A 572 -17.22 -37.74 25.72
N LYS A 573 -16.67 -37.48 24.53
CA LYS A 573 -17.41 -37.29 23.27
C LYS A 573 -18.44 -36.16 23.29
N LYS A 574 -18.36 -35.24 24.26
CA LYS A 574 -19.21 -34.05 24.32
C LYS A 574 -18.81 -33.02 23.28
N LEU A 575 -19.80 -32.31 22.76
CA LEU A 575 -19.59 -31.21 21.82
C LEU A 575 -19.00 -29.98 22.52
N MET A 576 -17.87 -29.52 21.99
CA MET A 576 -17.09 -28.38 22.49
C MET A 576 -17.17 -27.17 21.56
N GLY A 577 -17.61 -27.36 20.31
CA GLY A 577 -17.81 -26.27 19.37
C GLY A 577 -18.56 -26.72 18.12
N ILE A 578 -19.19 -25.76 17.43
CA ILE A 578 -20.02 -25.99 16.24
C ILE A 578 -19.78 -24.90 15.19
N ALA A 579 -19.98 -25.27 13.92
CA ALA A 579 -20.13 -24.33 12.82
C ALA A 579 -21.18 -24.85 11.83
N PHE A 580 -22.23 -24.06 11.61
CA PHE A 580 -23.36 -24.43 10.75
C PHE A 580 -23.55 -23.38 9.66
N ALA A 581 -23.66 -23.84 8.42
CA ALA A 581 -24.03 -23.01 7.28
C ALA A 581 -24.99 -23.78 6.36
N GLY A 582 -26.05 -23.12 5.92
CA GLY A 582 -27.06 -23.71 5.04
C GLY A 582 -27.46 -22.76 3.90
N PRO A 583 -28.15 -23.23 2.85
CA PRO A 583 -28.57 -22.37 1.75
C PRO A 583 -29.35 -21.12 2.23
N LEU A 584 -29.10 -19.97 1.61
CA LEU A 584 -29.70 -18.68 2.01
C LEU A 584 -31.23 -18.74 2.19
N LYS A 585 -31.91 -19.49 1.32
CA LYS A 585 -33.38 -19.69 1.35
C LYS A 585 -33.91 -20.31 2.65
N LEU A 586 -33.07 -20.95 3.46
CA LEU A 586 -33.45 -21.50 4.76
C LEU A 586 -33.65 -20.39 5.81
N TYR A 587 -33.12 -19.20 5.56
CA TYR A 587 -33.10 -18.08 6.52
C TYR A 587 -33.73 -16.81 5.92
N PRO A 588 -34.95 -16.85 5.35
CA PRO A 588 -35.56 -15.73 4.63
C PRO A 588 -35.92 -14.53 5.53
N LEU A 589 -35.96 -14.76 6.84
CA LEU A 589 -36.32 -13.75 7.84
C LEU A 589 -35.10 -13.03 8.43
N GLU A 590 -33.89 -13.53 8.17
CA GLU A 590 -32.67 -12.84 8.55
C GLU A 590 -32.50 -11.61 7.64
N ARG A 591 -32.38 -10.41 8.22
CA ARG A 591 -32.33 -9.17 7.44
C ARG A 591 -31.11 -9.17 6.51
N GLY A 592 -31.28 -8.60 5.32
CA GLY A 592 -30.28 -8.64 4.25
C GLY A 592 -30.29 -9.96 3.46
N VAL A 593 -30.57 -11.11 4.07
CA VAL A 593 -30.49 -12.42 3.39
C VAL A 593 -31.47 -12.53 2.22
N ARG A 594 -32.73 -12.14 2.40
CA ARG A 594 -33.73 -12.17 1.33
C ARG A 594 -33.40 -11.21 0.16
N MET A 595 -32.63 -10.18 0.43
CA MET A 595 -32.20 -9.19 -0.56
C MET A 595 -30.87 -9.56 -1.22
N ASP A 596 -30.20 -10.63 -0.78
CA ASP A 596 -28.96 -11.09 -1.39
C ASP A 596 -29.23 -11.48 -2.86
N PRO A 597 -28.43 -10.98 -3.82
CA PRO A 597 -28.59 -11.30 -5.24
C PRO A 597 -28.58 -12.81 -5.57
N ASN A 598 -28.10 -13.63 -4.65
CA ASN A 598 -27.90 -15.07 -4.79
C ASN A 598 -28.83 -15.86 -3.87
N PHE A 599 -29.88 -15.23 -3.31
CA PHE A 599 -30.81 -15.85 -2.38
C PHE A 599 -31.42 -17.19 -2.88
N HIS A 600 -31.59 -17.32 -4.20
CA HIS A 600 -32.12 -18.53 -4.84
C HIS A 600 -31.05 -19.55 -5.26
N GLU A 601 -29.76 -19.27 -5.06
CA GLU A 601 -28.66 -20.18 -5.40
C GLU A 601 -28.43 -21.20 -4.27
N GLU A 602 -28.57 -22.49 -4.57
CA GLU A 602 -28.34 -23.59 -3.60
C GLU A 602 -26.87 -23.75 -3.16
N ASP A 603 -25.94 -23.22 -3.95
CA ASP A 603 -24.48 -23.23 -3.69
C ASP A 603 -24.00 -21.93 -3.01
N SER A 604 -24.93 -21.14 -2.49
CA SER A 604 -24.70 -19.95 -1.67
C SER A 604 -25.23 -20.17 -0.25
N LEU A 605 -24.32 -20.23 0.73
CA LEU A 605 -24.66 -20.57 2.10
C LEU A 605 -24.67 -19.35 3.02
N TYR A 606 -25.70 -19.23 3.85
CA TYR A 606 -25.67 -18.37 5.02
C TYR A 606 -24.96 -19.07 6.19
N MET A 607 -24.00 -18.39 6.80
CA MET A 607 -23.38 -18.78 8.06
C MET A 607 -24.40 -18.57 9.18
N LEU A 608 -25.03 -19.67 9.63
CA LEU A 608 -26.04 -19.65 10.69
C LEU A 608 -25.40 -19.33 12.03
N ASP A 609 -24.42 -20.14 12.43
CA ASP A 609 -23.81 -20.03 13.76
C ASP A 609 -22.38 -20.61 13.78
N VAL A 610 -21.51 -19.98 14.56
CA VAL A 610 -20.23 -20.56 14.99
C VAL A 610 -20.04 -20.27 16.47
N THR A 611 -20.00 -21.34 17.26
CA THR A 611 -19.97 -21.25 18.72
C THR A 611 -18.97 -22.22 19.29
N VAL A 612 -18.18 -21.76 20.26
CA VAL A 612 -17.16 -22.55 20.94
C VAL A 612 -17.34 -22.38 22.44
N ASP A 613 -17.18 -23.48 23.17
CA ASP A 613 -17.28 -23.52 24.62
C ASP A 613 -16.40 -22.41 25.23
N PRO A 614 -16.91 -21.59 26.17
CA PRO A 614 -16.14 -20.51 26.79
C PRO A 614 -14.79 -20.94 27.38
N ALA A 615 -14.67 -22.20 27.85
CA ALA A 615 -13.42 -22.73 28.38
C ALA A 615 -12.33 -22.92 27.33
N LEU A 616 -12.67 -22.91 26.04
CA LEU A 616 -11.75 -23.07 24.92
C LEU A 616 -11.69 -21.82 24.01
N GLN A 617 -12.34 -20.72 24.41
CA GLN A 617 -12.23 -19.46 23.68
C GLN A 617 -10.82 -18.88 23.84
N GLY A 618 -10.25 -18.36 22.76
CA GLY A 618 -8.86 -17.91 22.71
C GLY A 618 -7.87 -18.94 22.16
N GLU A 619 -8.22 -20.24 22.17
CA GLU A 619 -7.37 -21.34 21.67
C GLU A 619 -7.39 -21.50 20.14
N GLY A 620 -8.05 -20.58 19.42
CA GLY A 620 -8.13 -20.61 17.96
C GLY A 620 -9.18 -21.56 17.36
N LEU A 621 -9.91 -22.35 18.16
CA LEU A 621 -10.89 -23.32 17.67
C LEU A 621 -12.01 -22.71 16.81
N GLY A 622 -12.53 -21.53 17.17
CA GLY A 622 -13.57 -20.87 16.36
C GLY A 622 -13.08 -20.46 14.97
N ARG A 623 -11.81 -20.04 14.88
CA ARG A 623 -11.12 -19.78 13.61
C ARG A 623 -10.91 -21.08 12.83
N GLY A 624 -10.40 -22.13 13.50
CA GLY A 624 -10.24 -23.46 12.91
C GLY A 624 -11.54 -24.02 12.33
N LEU A 625 -12.66 -23.90 13.04
CA LEU A 625 -13.99 -24.30 12.57
C LEU A 625 -14.43 -23.52 11.31
N LYS A 626 -14.21 -22.20 11.28
CA LYS A 626 -14.53 -21.37 10.10
C LYS A 626 -13.66 -21.71 8.89
N TYR A 627 -12.37 -21.97 9.11
CA TYR A 627 -11.45 -22.39 8.06
C TYR A 627 -11.80 -23.79 7.55
N ALA A 628 -12.10 -24.72 8.46
CA ALA A 628 -12.58 -26.07 8.14
C ALA A 628 -13.85 -26.04 7.30
N LEU A 629 -14.85 -25.26 7.71
CA LEU A 629 -16.10 -25.11 6.96
C LEU A 629 -15.84 -24.54 5.56
N SER A 630 -14.96 -23.55 5.44
CA SER A 630 -14.57 -22.98 4.14
C SER A 630 -13.83 -23.97 3.23
N ALA A 631 -12.94 -24.79 3.82
CA ALA A 631 -12.25 -25.86 3.10
C ALA A 631 -13.21 -26.99 2.67
N MET A 632 -14.18 -27.36 3.50
CA MET A 632 -15.22 -28.34 3.15
C MET A 632 -16.21 -27.78 2.11
N ALA A 633 -16.48 -26.47 2.12
CA ALA A 633 -17.31 -25.82 1.11
C ALA A 633 -16.74 -26.02 -0.31
N LEU A 634 -15.42 -25.97 -0.46
CA LEU A 634 -14.73 -26.25 -1.72
C LEU A 634 -15.03 -27.66 -2.25
N THR A 635 -15.03 -28.66 -1.36
CA THR A 635 -15.22 -30.08 -1.73
C THR A 635 -16.67 -30.38 -2.12
N LYS A 636 -17.65 -29.65 -1.55
CA LYS A 636 -19.08 -29.78 -1.85
C LYS A 636 -19.57 -28.92 -3.02
N GLY A 637 -18.68 -28.18 -3.69
CA GLY A 637 -19.07 -27.35 -4.82
C GLY A 637 -19.78 -26.04 -4.45
N ILE A 638 -19.72 -25.64 -3.17
CA ILE A 638 -20.25 -24.37 -2.70
C ILE A 638 -19.41 -23.23 -3.30
N LYS A 639 -20.08 -22.16 -3.74
CA LYS A 639 -19.43 -21.02 -4.41
C LYS A 639 -19.12 -19.88 -3.46
N ARG A 640 -19.97 -19.69 -2.45
CA ARG A 640 -19.87 -18.56 -1.53
C ARG A 640 -20.53 -18.84 -0.19
N ILE A 641 -20.04 -18.13 0.82
CA ILE A 641 -20.60 -18.14 2.16
C ILE A 641 -20.89 -16.69 2.54
N GLN A 642 -22.14 -16.39 2.84
CA GLN A 642 -22.59 -15.12 3.39
C GLN A 642 -22.61 -15.16 4.90
N GLY A 643 -22.52 -14.00 5.53
CA GLY A 643 -22.81 -13.90 6.95
C GLY A 643 -23.03 -12.47 7.39
N ARG A 644 -23.29 -12.34 8.68
CA ARG A 644 -23.59 -11.07 9.32
C ARG A 644 -22.74 -10.96 10.57
N ASN A 645 -22.11 -9.82 10.79
CA ASN A 645 -21.46 -9.52 12.05
C ASN A 645 -21.82 -8.13 12.54
N ARG A 646 -22.08 -8.06 13.84
CA ARG A 646 -22.27 -6.81 14.56
C ARG A 646 -21.01 -5.95 14.54
N ASP A 647 -21.15 -4.68 14.19
CA ASP A 647 -20.02 -3.74 14.19
C ASP A 647 -19.45 -3.58 15.61
N ARG A 648 -18.12 -3.61 15.71
CA ARG A 648 -17.25 -3.53 16.89
C ARG A 648 -17.41 -4.67 17.91
N LEU A 649 -18.64 -5.05 18.26
CA LEU A 649 -18.91 -6.06 19.28
C LEU A 649 -18.61 -7.50 18.80
N ALA A 650 -18.49 -7.73 17.48
CA ALA A 650 -18.06 -9.01 16.91
C ALA A 650 -16.68 -8.93 16.22
N ALA A 651 -15.79 -8.05 16.69
CA ALA A 651 -14.47 -7.79 16.09
C ALA A 651 -13.66 -9.07 15.79
N ALA A 652 -13.61 -10.01 16.72
CA ALA A 652 -12.86 -11.26 16.53
C ALA A 652 -13.40 -12.10 15.36
N MET A 653 -14.72 -12.19 15.20
CA MET A 653 -15.35 -12.93 14.11
C MET A 653 -15.19 -12.21 12.78
N ILE A 654 -15.30 -10.88 12.77
CA ILE A 654 -15.00 -10.06 11.57
C ILE A 654 -13.56 -10.31 11.12
N ASN A 655 -12.59 -10.33 12.03
CA ASN A 655 -11.18 -10.59 11.68
C ASN A 655 -10.97 -12.00 11.06
N ILE A 656 -11.70 -13.01 11.56
CA ILE A 656 -11.69 -14.36 10.96
C ILE A 656 -12.31 -14.32 9.56
N ASN A 657 -13.44 -13.64 9.37
CA ASN A 657 -14.08 -13.51 8.06
C ASN A 657 -13.21 -12.75 7.06
N MET A 658 -12.57 -11.67 7.51
CA MET A 658 -11.63 -10.92 6.68
C MET A 658 -10.43 -11.77 6.26
N SER A 659 -9.92 -12.65 7.14
CA SER A 659 -8.86 -13.60 6.75
C SER A 659 -9.31 -14.60 5.68
N LEU A 660 -10.61 -14.88 5.55
CA LEU A 660 -11.20 -15.71 4.50
C LEU A 660 -11.64 -14.90 3.26
N GLY A 661 -11.17 -13.66 3.12
CA GLY A 661 -11.47 -12.80 1.96
C GLY A 661 -12.90 -12.26 1.97
N ALA A 662 -13.45 -11.92 3.14
CA ALA A 662 -14.78 -11.32 3.22
C ALA A 662 -14.82 -9.92 2.57
N ILE A 663 -15.83 -9.67 1.75
CA ILE A 663 -16.15 -8.36 1.18
C ILE A 663 -17.53 -7.93 1.71
N GLU A 664 -17.62 -6.71 2.24
CA GLU A 664 -18.88 -6.10 2.64
C GLU A 664 -19.79 -5.96 1.41
N GLN A 665 -21.00 -6.50 1.51
CA GLN A 665 -22.06 -6.31 0.52
C GLN A 665 -22.99 -5.18 0.95
N GLU A 666 -23.32 -5.11 2.24
CA GLU A 666 -24.21 -4.11 2.80
C GLU A 666 -23.81 -3.78 4.25
N TYR A 667 -24.03 -2.54 4.66
CA TYR A 667 -23.92 -2.09 6.04
C TYR A 667 -25.32 -1.68 6.52
N ILE A 668 -25.90 -2.49 7.40
CA ILE A 668 -27.30 -2.37 7.81
C ILE A 668 -27.36 -1.63 9.14
N HIS A 669 -27.99 -0.46 9.14
CA HIS A 669 -28.11 0.38 10.34
C HIS A 669 -29.18 -0.14 11.31
N GLU A 670 -28.85 -0.06 12.61
CA GLU A 670 -29.72 -0.37 13.75
C GLU A 670 -30.49 -1.68 13.57
N ASP A 671 -29.78 -2.77 13.31
CA ASP A 671 -30.42 -4.05 13.03
C ASP A 671 -30.71 -4.88 14.28
N TYR A 672 -29.78 -4.92 15.22
CA TYR A 672 -30.01 -5.68 16.46
C TYR A 672 -31.11 -5.01 17.30
N PRO A 673 -32.15 -5.74 17.73
CA PRO A 673 -33.29 -5.18 18.46
C PRO A 673 -32.98 -4.87 19.95
N ASP A 674 -31.68 -4.83 20.31
CA ASP A 674 -31.22 -4.54 21.65
C ASP A 674 -30.93 -3.03 21.87
N PHE A 675 -30.49 -2.68 23.07
CA PHE A 675 -30.19 -1.30 23.49
C PHE A 675 -28.68 -1.04 23.62
N GLU A 676 -27.86 -1.88 23.00
CA GLU A 676 -26.42 -1.76 23.00
C GLU A 676 -25.93 -0.61 22.10
N THR A 677 -24.71 -0.14 22.33
CA THR A 677 -24.17 1.08 21.68
C THR A 677 -23.82 0.92 20.20
N HIS A 678 -23.59 -0.31 19.73
CA HIS A 678 -23.21 -0.60 18.35
C HIS A 678 -24.19 -1.60 17.73
N ARG A 679 -25.28 -1.12 17.11
CA ARG A 679 -26.36 -1.98 16.58
C ARG A 679 -26.29 -2.22 15.07
N ASP A 680 -25.30 -1.63 14.42
CA ASP A 680 -25.09 -1.76 12.98
C ASP A 680 -24.44 -3.11 12.62
N VAL A 681 -24.69 -3.59 11.41
CA VAL A 681 -24.31 -4.93 10.96
C VAL A 681 -23.60 -4.90 9.62
N PHE A 682 -22.45 -5.56 9.55
CA PHE A 682 -21.78 -5.93 8.30
C PHE A 682 -22.43 -7.18 7.72
N TYR A 683 -23.13 -7.03 6.59
CA TYR A 683 -23.49 -8.15 5.74
C TYR A 683 -22.37 -8.37 4.72
N TYR A 684 -21.74 -9.54 4.76
CA TYR A 684 -20.55 -9.83 3.96
C TYR A 684 -20.70 -11.10 3.13
N THR A 685 -19.85 -11.25 2.12
CA THR A 685 -19.69 -12.47 1.33
C THR A 685 -18.22 -12.91 1.32
N THR A 686 -17.97 -14.20 1.46
CA THR A 686 -16.68 -14.83 1.16
C THR A 686 -16.84 -15.74 -0.06
N LYS A 687 -15.88 -15.70 -0.98
CA LYS A 687 -15.86 -16.59 -2.15
C LYS A 687 -15.11 -17.87 -1.81
N ALA A 688 -15.81 -18.99 -1.93
CA ALA A 688 -15.22 -20.30 -1.70
C ALA A 688 -14.37 -20.74 -2.89
N GLU A 689 -14.73 -20.39 -4.14
CA GLU A 689 -13.99 -20.81 -5.35
C GLU A 689 -13.42 -19.62 -6.15
N TRP A 690 -12.38 -19.90 -6.93
CA TRP A 690 -11.86 -18.99 -7.94
C TRP A 690 -12.50 -19.23 -9.30
N LYS A 691 -12.61 -18.17 -10.08
CA LYS A 691 -13.08 -18.22 -11.48
C LYS A 691 -11.92 -18.05 -12.43
N LYS A 692 -11.97 -18.76 -13.56
CA LYS A 692 -10.95 -18.61 -14.60
C LYS A 692 -11.06 -17.22 -15.24
N PRO A 693 -9.99 -16.41 -15.23
CA PRO A 693 -10.00 -15.10 -15.87
C PRO A 693 -10.02 -15.23 -17.39
N ASN A 694 -10.42 -14.15 -18.06
CA ASN A 694 -10.27 -14.04 -19.51
C ASN A 694 -8.78 -13.98 -19.90
N ILE A 695 -8.44 -14.47 -21.10
CA ILE A 695 -7.09 -14.35 -21.65
C ILE A 695 -6.84 -12.87 -22.00
N HIS A 696 -5.76 -12.30 -21.47
CA HIS A 696 -5.36 -10.92 -21.75
C HIS A 696 -4.16 -10.88 -22.70
N LEU A 697 -4.33 -10.33 -23.90
CA LEU A 697 -3.29 -10.22 -24.94
C LEU A 697 -2.66 -8.82 -25.04
N SER A 698 -3.00 -7.89 -24.16
CA SER A 698 -2.44 -6.51 -24.15
C SER A 698 -1.88 -6.06 -22.80
N ARG A 699 -2.02 -6.86 -21.74
CA ARG A 699 -1.86 -6.40 -20.36
C ARG A 699 -0.58 -6.88 -19.68
N ALA A 700 0.42 -7.36 -20.41
CA ALA A 700 1.64 -7.92 -19.80
C ALA A 700 2.37 -6.96 -18.84
N ILE A 701 2.24 -5.65 -19.04
CA ILE A 701 2.83 -4.62 -18.17
C ILE A 701 2.12 -4.55 -16.81
N SER A 702 0.78 -4.73 -16.78
CA SER A 702 -0.02 -4.67 -15.56
C SER A 702 -0.35 -6.04 -14.95
N ILE A 703 -0.35 -7.09 -15.76
CA ILE A 703 -0.73 -8.47 -15.42
C ILE A 703 0.39 -9.39 -15.98
N PRO A 704 1.51 -9.55 -15.26
CA PRO A 704 2.67 -10.27 -15.77
C PRO A 704 2.52 -11.80 -15.73
N LEU A 705 1.61 -12.32 -14.88
CA LEU A 705 1.36 -13.75 -14.68
C LEU A 705 -0.08 -14.15 -15.04
N SER A 706 -0.28 -15.43 -15.33
CA SER A 706 -1.59 -16.06 -15.42
C SER A 706 -1.74 -17.19 -14.39
N VAL A 707 -2.89 -17.87 -14.40
CA VAL A 707 -3.13 -19.08 -13.60
C VAL A 707 -2.07 -20.17 -13.86
N ARG A 708 -1.45 -20.21 -15.05
CA ARG A 708 -0.40 -21.20 -15.40
C ARG A 708 0.84 -21.11 -14.53
N SER A 709 1.18 -19.91 -14.05
CA SER A 709 2.37 -19.67 -13.23
C SER A 709 2.14 -19.94 -11.75
N LEU A 710 0.90 -20.22 -11.34
CA LEU A 710 0.54 -20.47 -9.95
C LEU A 710 0.76 -21.94 -9.59
N SER A 711 1.42 -22.17 -8.46
CA SER A 711 1.66 -23.50 -7.89
C SER A 711 1.72 -23.42 -6.37
N LYS A 712 1.75 -24.58 -5.70
CA LYS A 712 1.95 -24.63 -4.25
C LYS A 712 3.28 -23.96 -3.88
N GLU A 713 4.36 -24.28 -4.58
CA GLU A 713 5.70 -23.75 -4.32
C GLU A 713 5.75 -22.23 -4.46
N TYR A 714 5.05 -21.69 -5.48
CA TYR A 714 4.91 -20.25 -5.64
C TYR A 714 4.16 -19.63 -4.46
N PHE A 715 3.05 -20.22 -4.02
CA PHE A 715 2.29 -19.73 -2.87
C PHE A 715 3.08 -19.78 -1.57
N ASP A 716 3.74 -20.91 -1.27
CA ASP A 716 4.56 -21.08 -0.06
C ASP A 716 5.65 -20.01 0.03
N HIS A 717 6.27 -19.69 -1.11
CA HIS A 717 7.31 -18.66 -1.19
C HIS A 717 6.75 -17.25 -1.09
N GLN A 718 5.62 -16.95 -1.75
CA GLN A 718 5.09 -15.59 -1.84
C GLN A 718 4.21 -15.15 -0.67
N MET A 719 3.55 -16.09 0.01
CA MET A 719 2.58 -15.80 1.06
C MET A 719 3.16 -14.93 2.19
N PRO A 720 4.41 -15.14 2.67
CA PRO A 720 4.99 -14.26 3.68
C PRO A 720 5.08 -12.79 3.26
N PHE A 721 5.29 -12.50 1.97
CA PHE A 721 5.34 -11.13 1.43
C PHE A 721 3.94 -10.57 1.14
N ALA A 722 2.96 -11.43 0.86
CA ALA A 722 1.56 -11.03 0.75
C ALA A 722 1.00 -10.59 2.12
N VAL A 723 1.37 -11.31 3.18
CA VAL A 723 0.90 -11.10 4.55
C VAL A 723 1.72 -10.03 5.27
N ASN A 724 3.03 -9.95 5.05
CA ASN A 724 3.87 -8.94 5.69
C ASN A 724 4.28 -7.87 4.69
N LYS A 725 3.98 -6.60 5.00
CA LYS A 725 4.46 -5.46 4.24
C LYS A 725 5.55 -4.71 4.99
N VAL A 726 6.80 -4.92 4.59
CA VAL A 726 7.96 -4.16 5.09
C VAL A 726 8.09 -2.90 4.25
N CYS A 727 7.89 -1.73 4.87
CA CYS A 727 7.99 -0.45 4.16
C CYS A 727 9.40 0.12 4.17
N LEU A 728 10.22 -0.30 5.12
CA LEU A 728 11.58 0.17 5.19
C LEU A 728 12.38 -0.53 4.12
N SER A 729 12.62 0.17 3.02
CA SER A 729 13.59 -0.21 1.99
C SER A 729 14.99 -0.44 2.52
N ASN A 730 15.24 -0.22 3.83
CA ASN A 730 16.48 -0.61 4.48
C ASN A 730 16.48 -2.06 5.00
N PHE A 731 15.33 -2.66 5.32
CA PHE A 731 15.24 -4.07 5.70
C PHE A 731 14.80 -4.87 4.49
N VAL A 732 15.61 -5.85 4.09
CA VAL A 732 15.40 -6.62 2.87
C VAL A 732 15.67 -8.09 3.13
N SER A 733 15.06 -8.95 2.34
CA SER A 733 15.42 -10.37 2.30
C SER A 733 16.62 -10.60 1.36
N GLU A 734 17.30 -11.72 1.53
CA GLU A 734 18.32 -12.16 0.57
C GLU A 734 17.72 -12.45 -0.82
N THR A 735 16.48 -12.94 -0.86
CA THR A 735 15.73 -13.21 -2.11
C THR A 735 15.53 -11.94 -2.93
N PHE A 736 15.10 -10.85 -2.29
CA PHE A 736 14.94 -9.56 -2.93
C PHE A 736 16.24 -9.08 -3.56
N LEU A 737 17.34 -9.16 -2.81
CA LEU A 737 18.67 -8.78 -3.29
C LEU A 737 19.10 -9.62 -4.50
N LYS A 738 18.93 -10.95 -4.43
CA LYS A 738 19.22 -11.87 -5.56
C LYS A 738 18.43 -11.49 -6.82
N GLY A 739 17.13 -11.23 -6.69
CA GLY A 739 16.29 -10.84 -7.80
C GLY A 739 16.70 -9.49 -8.42
N ILE A 740 17.04 -8.48 -7.58
CA ILE A 740 17.57 -7.19 -8.08
C ILE A 740 18.83 -7.40 -8.91
N LYS A 741 19.78 -8.19 -8.40
CA LYS A 741 21.03 -8.48 -9.11
C LYS A 741 20.78 -9.14 -10.46
N GLU A 742 19.87 -10.11 -10.55
CA GLU A 742 19.53 -10.75 -11.82
C GLU A 742 18.96 -9.75 -12.84
N VAL A 743 18.07 -8.84 -12.42
CA VAL A 743 17.51 -7.83 -13.33
C VAL A 743 18.56 -6.79 -13.75
N ILE A 744 19.35 -6.27 -12.81
CA ILE A 744 20.41 -5.29 -13.09
C ILE A 744 21.45 -5.87 -14.07
N ASN A 745 21.80 -7.15 -13.95
CA ASN A 745 22.79 -7.78 -14.84
C ASN A 745 22.37 -7.85 -16.31
N LEU A 746 21.08 -7.69 -16.62
CA LEU A 746 20.60 -7.60 -18.01
C LEU A 746 20.91 -6.24 -18.66
N LEU A 747 21.13 -5.21 -17.86
CA LEU A 747 21.51 -3.89 -18.35
C LEU A 747 22.97 -3.90 -18.82
N PRO A 748 23.31 -3.00 -19.77
CA PRO A 748 24.71 -2.67 -20.09
C PRO A 748 25.53 -2.40 -18.82
N GLU A 749 26.79 -2.81 -18.81
CA GLU A 749 27.68 -2.68 -17.64
C GLU A 749 27.71 -1.24 -17.10
N ASN A 750 27.78 -0.25 -17.99
CA ASN A 750 27.78 1.17 -17.64
C ASN A 750 26.42 1.70 -17.15
N LEU A 751 25.36 0.89 -17.05
CA LEU A 751 24.02 1.26 -16.56
C LEU A 751 23.61 0.47 -15.32
N ARG A 752 24.52 -0.31 -14.71
CA ARG A 752 24.20 -1.24 -13.63
C ARG A 752 24.08 -0.59 -12.25
N HIS A 753 23.57 0.64 -12.18
CA HIS A 753 23.36 1.36 -10.93
C HIS A 753 21.88 1.65 -10.73
N GLY A 754 21.22 0.82 -9.92
CA GLY A 754 19.77 0.80 -9.74
C GLY A 754 19.27 1.48 -8.47
N TYR A 755 18.14 2.16 -8.58
CA TYR A 755 17.28 2.60 -7.48
C TYR A 755 15.94 1.88 -7.58
N THR A 756 15.59 1.09 -6.57
CA THR A 756 14.25 0.49 -6.45
C THR A 756 13.19 1.57 -6.28
N CYS A 757 12.00 1.38 -6.83
CA CYS A 757 10.91 2.34 -6.82
C CYS A 757 9.57 1.63 -6.57
N SER A 758 8.59 2.34 -6.04
CA SER A 758 7.21 1.84 -5.91
C SER A 758 6.46 1.77 -7.24
N GLY A 759 6.85 2.56 -8.24
CA GLY A 759 6.14 2.61 -9.52
C GLY A 759 6.81 3.57 -10.51
N GLN A 760 6.22 3.69 -11.70
CA GLN A 760 6.81 4.42 -12.82
C GLN A 760 7.02 5.91 -12.53
N SER A 761 6.07 6.57 -11.88
CA SER A 761 6.19 8.00 -11.56
C SER A 761 7.34 8.30 -10.61
N GLU A 762 7.62 7.38 -9.68
CA GLU A 762 8.75 7.51 -8.78
C GLU A 762 10.08 7.31 -9.50
N CYS A 763 10.15 6.38 -10.45
CA CYS A 763 11.33 6.21 -11.28
C CYS A 763 11.67 7.50 -12.04
N VAL A 764 10.67 8.17 -12.62
CA VAL A 764 10.84 9.45 -13.33
C VAL A 764 11.44 10.51 -12.42
N ASP A 765 10.86 10.70 -11.24
CA ASP A 765 11.35 11.69 -10.29
C ASP A 765 12.79 11.38 -9.83
N LYS A 766 13.13 10.10 -9.58
CA LYS A 766 14.50 9.70 -9.23
C LYS A 766 15.47 9.98 -10.37
N VAL A 767 15.16 9.59 -11.60
CA VAL A 767 16.04 9.87 -12.75
C VAL A 767 16.21 11.38 -12.96
N ALA A 768 15.15 12.18 -12.85
CA ALA A 768 15.27 13.63 -12.99
C ALA A 768 16.16 14.25 -11.90
N LYS A 769 16.03 13.79 -10.65
CA LYS A 769 16.88 14.21 -9.53
C LYS A 769 18.34 13.85 -9.74
N THR A 770 18.61 12.63 -10.19
CA THR A 770 19.99 12.16 -10.37
C THR A 770 20.70 12.95 -11.48
N ILE A 771 19.98 13.25 -12.57
CA ILE A 771 20.44 14.14 -13.64
C ILE A 771 20.68 15.56 -13.11
N TRP A 772 19.74 16.12 -12.34
CA TRP A 772 19.88 17.45 -11.76
C TRP A 772 21.09 17.57 -10.83
N VAL A 773 21.25 16.64 -9.87
CA VAL A 773 22.34 16.70 -8.90
C VAL A 773 23.71 16.55 -9.59
N LYS A 774 23.80 15.69 -10.60
CA LYS A 774 25.04 15.43 -11.36
C LYS A 774 25.24 16.39 -12.53
N SER A 775 24.30 17.30 -12.78
CA SER A 775 24.44 18.30 -13.83
C SER A 775 25.60 19.27 -13.57
N ARG A 776 26.14 19.80 -14.66
CA ARG A 776 27.25 20.77 -14.66
C ARG A 776 26.84 22.07 -13.94
N PRO A 777 27.79 22.82 -13.34
CA PRO A 777 27.50 24.10 -12.67
C PRO A 777 26.70 25.08 -13.55
N GLU A 778 27.07 25.17 -14.83
CA GLU A 778 26.38 25.99 -15.85
C GLU A 778 24.86 25.72 -15.91
N ILE A 779 24.43 24.46 -15.76
CA ILE A 779 23.02 24.06 -15.77
C ILE A 779 22.30 24.60 -14.53
N LYS A 780 22.95 24.52 -13.36
CA LYS A 780 22.37 24.95 -12.09
C LYS A 780 22.33 26.47 -11.97
N GLU A 781 23.40 27.15 -12.38
CA GLU A 781 23.54 28.61 -12.38
C GLU A 781 22.52 29.27 -13.32
N ASN A 782 22.32 28.70 -14.51
CA ASN A 782 21.32 29.17 -15.48
C ASN A 782 19.91 28.59 -15.23
N HIS A 783 19.74 27.78 -14.19
CA HIS A 783 18.47 27.14 -13.82
C HIS A 783 17.80 26.36 -14.96
N ILE A 784 18.60 25.62 -15.72
CA ILE A 784 18.15 24.83 -16.87
C ILE A 784 17.44 23.56 -16.36
N THR A 785 16.11 23.55 -16.43
CA THR A 785 15.26 22.42 -15.99
C THR A 785 14.28 21.93 -17.06
N LYS A 786 14.30 22.53 -18.26
CA LYS A 786 13.38 22.17 -19.35
C LYS A 786 13.68 20.77 -19.87
N MET A 787 12.63 19.99 -20.11
CA MET A 787 12.75 18.63 -20.66
C MET A 787 12.26 18.58 -22.11
N MET A 788 12.68 17.55 -22.84
CA MET A 788 12.15 17.22 -24.16
C MET A 788 11.58 15.80 -24.16
N THR A 789 10.48 15.60 -24.88
CA THR A 789 9.95 14.28 -25.22
C THR A 789 9.17 14.33 -26.54
N PHE A 790 8.47 13.25 -26.88
CA PHE A 790 7.74 13.10 -28.14
C PHE A 790 6.26 12.78 -27.88
N LYS A 791 5.38 13.14 -28.81
CA LYS A 791 3.94 12.86 -28.71
C LYS A 791 3.69 11.36 -28.53
N ASN A 792 2.69 11.02 -27.72
CA ASN A 792 2.29 9.66 -27.33
C ASN A 792 3.22 8.91 -26.36
N HIS A 793 4.38 9.47 -25.99
CA HIS A 793 5.26 8.84 -25.02
C HIS A 793 4.66 8.91 -23.62
N TYR A 794 4.84 7.84 -22.83
CA TYR A 794 4.26 7.67 -21.50
C TYR A 794 5.32 7.37 -20.44
N PHE A 795 5.29 8.15 -19.37
CA PHE A 795 6.21 8.12 -18.23
C PHE A 795 5.44 8.11 -16.90
N GLY A 796 4.20 7.58 -16.90
CA GLY A 796 3.34 7.54 -15.73
C GLY A 796 2.47 8.80 -15.62
N ASN A 797 1.63 8.86 -14.60
CA ASN A 797 0.74 10.01 -14.33
C ASN A 797 0.59 10.35 -12.84
N GLY A 798 1.31 9.67 -11.94
CA GLY A 798 1.20 9.86 -10.49
C GLY A 798 1.98 11.07 -9.96
N SER A 799 3.07 11.50 -10.62
CA SER A 799 3.81 12.73 -10.27
C SER A 799 3.55 13.87 -11.26
N ALA A 800 3.78 15.12 -10.83
CA ALA A 800 3.64 16.28 -11.72
C ALA A 800 4.64 16.25 -12.89
N LEU A 801 5.84 15.71 -12.68
CA LEU A 801 6.84 15.55 -13.74
C LEU A 801 6.41 14.50 -14.75
N SER A 802 5.98 13.33 -14.27
CA SER A 802 5.41 12.28 -15.12
C SER A 802 4.25 12.79 -15.96
N ARG A 803 3.30 13.55 -15.37
CA ARG A 803 2.19 14.14 -16.14
C ARG A 803 2.68 15.13 -17.20
N SER A 804 3.66 15.97 -16.88
CA SER A 804 4.21 16.97 -17.81
C SER A 804 4.89 16.31 -19.01
N LEU A 805 5.57 15.17 -18.80
CA LEU A 805 6.14 14.36 -19.88
C LEU A 805 5.05 13.61 -20.67
N SER A 806 4.12 12.95 -19.99
CA SER A 806 3.18 12.00 -20.57
C SER A 806 1.95 12.60 -21.25
N LEU A 807 1.32 13.61 -20.63
CA LEU A 807 -0.06 13.99 -20.94
C LEU A 807 -0.13 15.27 -21.74
N ASP A 808 -1.04 15.34 -22.72
CA ASP A 808 -1.28 16.54 -23.53
C ASP A 808 -2.25 17.49 -22.83
N VAL A 809 -1.88 17.85 -21.59
CA VAL A 809 -2.54 18.85 -20.76
C VAL A 809 -1.55 19.95 -20.41
N GLU A 810 -2.04 21.05 -19.84
CA GLU A 810 -1.18 22.12 -19.33
C GLU A 810 -0.13 21.53 -18.35
N PRO A 811 1.17 21.61 -18.68
CA PRO A 811 2.20 20.98 -17.87
C PRO A 811 2.51 21.84 -16.65
N TYR A 812 2.95 21.19 -15.56
CA TYR A 812 3.49 21.91 -14.40
C TYR A 812 4.97 22.24 -14.63
N PHE A 813 5.74 21.27 -15.13
CA PHE A 813 7.14 21.47 -15.51
C PHE A 813 7.25 21.74 -17.01
N GLU A 814 8.18 22.61 -17.41
CA GLU A 814 8.38 22.91 -18.82
C GLU A 814 8.88 21.69 -19.62
N VAL A 815 8.07 21.26 -20.59
CA VAL A 815 8.38 20.14 -21.49
C VAL A 815 8.09 20.53 -22.94
N THR A 816 9.05 20.33 -23.84
CA THR A 816 8.82 20.39 -25.29
C THR A 816 8.46 19.02 -25.81
N LYS A 817 7.30 18.91 -26.47
CA LYS A 817 6.79 17.67 -27.07
C LYS A 817 6.86 17.73 -28.59
N LEU A 818 7.84 17.06 -29.17
CA LEU A 818 8.01 16.98 -30.62
C LEU A 818 7.09 15.90 -31.24
N PRO A 819 6.78 15.96 -32.54
CA PRO A 819 6.09 14.86 -33.22
C PRO A 819 6.83 13.53 -33.05
N ASN A 820 6.09 12.42 -32.94
CA ASN A 820 6.70 11.10 -32.84
C ASN A 820 7.47 10.76 -34.14
N ALA A 821 8.62 10.12 -34.01
CA ALA A 821 9.41 9.66 -35.15
C ALA A 821 8.93 8.29 -35.64
N ASN A 822 8.95 8.10 -36.95
CA ASN A 822 8.68 6.85 -37.66
C ASN A 822 9.63 6.70 -38.84
N GLU A 823 9.55 5.57 -39.55
CA GLU A 823 10.44 5.24 -40.67
C GLU A 823 10.48 6.29 -41.79
N ILE A 824 9.41 7.10 -41.93
CA ILE A 824 9.28 8.10 -42.99
C ILE A 824 9.83 9.46 -42.55
N ASN A 825 9.60 9.86 -41.29
CA ASN A 825 9.85 11.23 -40.85
C ASN A 825 11.07 11.40 -39.91
N TYR A 826 11.74 10.31 -39.49
CA TYR A 826 12.72 10.38 -38.41
C TYR A 826 13.86 11.38 -38.64
N GLN A 827 14.35 11.51 -39.87
CA GLN A 827 15.42 12.47 -40.20
C GLN A 827 14.98 13.92 -40.00
N LYS A 828 13.72 14.23 -40.34
CA LYS A 828 13.13 15.57 -40.11
C LYS A 828 13.00 15.84 -38.61
N VAL A 829 12.57 14.84 -37.84
CA VAL A 829 12.48 14.96 -36.37
C VAL A 829 13.85 15.18 -35.75
N LEU A 830 14.89 14.46 -36.18
CA LEU A 830 16.27 14.66 -35.71
C LEU A 830 16.80 16.06 -36.02
N ALA A 831 16.51 16.62 -37.19
CA ALA A 831 16.88 17.99 -37.52
C ALA A 831 16.24 19.02 -36.57
N VAL A 832 14.98 18.79 -36.18
CA VAL A 832 14.29 19.63 -35.17
C VAL A 832 14.92 19.44 -33.80
N VAL A 833 15.21 18.20 -33.37
CA VAL A 833 15.91 17.93 -32.11
C VAL A 833 17.24 18.66 -32.04
N GLU A 834 18.04 18.62 -33.11
CA GLU A 834 19.31 19.34 -33.17
C GLU A 834 19.12 20.85 -33.05
N SER A 835 18.11 21.42 -33.72
CA SER A 835 17.81 22.85 -33.62
C SER A 835 17.43 23.28 -32.20
N GLU A 836 16.67 22.45 -31.50
CA GLU A 836 16.27 22.69 -30.11
C GLU A 836 17.46 22.53 -29.14
N PHE A 837 18.30 21.52 -29.32
CA PHE A 837 19.48 21.32 -28.48
C PHE A 837 20.49 22.46 -28.61
N LYS A 838 20.62 23.08 -29.79
CA LYS A 838 21.47 24.27 -29.98
C LYS A 838 21.08 25.46 -29.11
N LEU A 839 19.84 25.53 -28.61
CA LEU A 839 19.39 26.58 -27.70
C LEU A 839 20.05 26.47 -26.31
N GLY A 840 20.57 25.29 -25.95
CA GLY A 840 21.25 25.08 -24.67
C GLY A 840 20.32 25.08 -23.45
N THR A 841 19.00 24.97 -23.65
CA THR A 841 18.00 25.10 -22.58
C THR A 841 17.50 23.77 -22.02
N TYR A 842 18.03 22.62 -22.47
CA TYR A 842 17.48 21.30 -22.14
C TYR A 842 18.33 20.54 -21.13
N LEU A 843 17.69 20.06 -20.06
CA LEU A 843 18.31 19.20 -19.05
C LEU A 843 18.41 17.75 -19.55
N ALA A 844 17.31 17.23 -20.11
CA ALA A 844 17.25 15.86 -20.60
C ALA A 844 16.22 15.69 -21.73
N VAL A 845 16.41 14.65 -22.54
CA VAL A 845 15.44 14.13 -23.51
C VAL A 845 14.98 12.73 -23.08
N TRP A 846 13.66 12.54 -23.06
CA TRP A 846 13.00 11.33 -22.57
C TRP A 846 12.29 10.63 -23.71
N VAL A 847 12.53 9.33 -23.85
CA VAL A 847 11.99 8.51 -24.94
C VAL A 847 11.61 7.11 -24.46
N GLU A 848 10.48 6.60 -24.93
CA GLU A 848 10.14 5.19 -24.92
C GLU A 848 10.69 4.55 -26.21
N PRO A 849 11.63 3.57 -26.15
CA PRO A 849 12.04 2.83 -27.34
C PRO A 849 10.88 2.05 -28.00
N LEU A 850 9.94 1.58 -27.17
CA LEU A 850 8.67 1.00 -27.56
C LEU A 850 7.58 1.67 -26.73
N LEU A 851 6.60 2.32 -27.36
CA LEU A 851 5.60 3.12 -26.66
C LEU A 851 4.60 2.23 -25.91
N GLN A 852 4.39 2.44 -24.61
CA GLN A 852 3.51 1.58 -23.79
C GLN A 852 2.04 1.64 -24.20
N LYS A 853 1.53 2.83 -24.54
CA LYS A 853 0.09 3.02 -24.80
C LYS A 853 -0.35 2.59 -26.20
N THR A 854 0.59 2.60 -27.15
CA THR A 854 0.32 2.37 -28.55
C THR A 854 1.01 1.14 -29.11
N MET A 855 2.02 0.61 -28.41
CA MET A 855 2.94 -0.42 -28.87
C MET A 855 3.63 -0.06 -30.20
N GLU A 856 3.75 1.24 -30.48
CA GLU A 856 4.47 1.75 -31.64
C GLU A 856 5.98 1.72 -31.35
N LYS A 857 6.75 1.16 -32.27
CA LYS A 857 8.19 0.98 -32.15
C LYS A 857 8.93 2.19 -32.72
N MET A 858 9.89 2.74 -31.97
CA MET A 858 10.74 3.81 -32.48
C MET A 858 11.75 3.25 -33.51
N PRO A 859 12.00 3.94 -34.64
CA PRO A 859 13.00 3.51 -35.61
C PRO A 859 14.39 3.43 -34.97
N TYR A 860 15.13 2.36 -35.26
CA TYR A 860 16.46 2.16 -34.69
C TYR A 860 17.42 3.30 -35.04
N GLU A 861 17.44 3.72 -36.31
CA GLU A 861 18.28 4.82 -36.79
C GLU A 861 17.91 6.17 -36.16
N PHE A 862 16.65 6.35 -35.75
CA PHE A 862 16.24 7.50 -34.96
C PHE A 862 16.91 7.50 -33.58
N LEU A 863 16.84 6.37 -32.85
CA LEU A 863 17.45 6.25 -31.52
C LEU A 863 18.97 6.45 -31.58
N ARG A 864 19.63 5.91 -32.61
CA ARG A 864 21.07 6.14 -32.88
C ARG A 864 21.36 7.62 -33.14
N GLY A 865 20.59 8.27 -34.00
CA GLY A 865 20.72 9.71 -34.26
C GLY A 865 20.51 10.54 -32.98
N LEU A 866 19.52 10.20 -32.17
CA LEU A 866 19.19 10.88 -30.93
C LEU A 866 20.32 10.76 -29.90
N ARG A 867 20.90 9.56 -29.72
CA ARG A 867 22.08 9.34 -28.86
C ARG A 867 23.26 10.20 -29.30
N ASN A 868 23.55 10.24 -30.61
CA ASN A 868 24.63 11.07 -31.14
C ASN A 868 24.42 12.57 -30.87
N LEU A 869 23.20 13.07 -31.05
CA LEU A 869 22.85 14.45 -30.76
C LEU A 869 22.92 14.76 -29.25
N ALA A 870 22.38 13.88 -28.41
CA ALA A 870 22.43 14.00 -26.95
C ALA A 870 23.88 14.10 -26.46
N THR A 871 24.79 13.26 -26.98
CA THR A 871 26.23 13.34 -26.68
C THR A 871 26.83 14.66 -27.16
N LYS A 872 26.59 15.05 -28.42
CA LYS A 872 27.14 16.27 -29.04
C LYS A 872 26.79 17.53 -28.24
N TYR A 873 25.55 17.64 -27.80
CA TYR A 873 25.05 18.81 -27.07
C TYR A 873 25.03 18.65 -25.55
N LYS A 874 25.54 17.52 -25.03
CA LYS A 874 25.62 17.20 -23.59
C LYS A 874 24.26 17.31 -22.89
N VAL A 875 23.23 16.78 -23.53
CA VAL A 875 21.87 16.63 -22.99
C VAL A 875 21.71 15.17 -22.55
N ALA A 876 21.21 14.91 -21.35
CA ALA A 876 21.03 13.54 -20.86
C ALA A 876 19.94 12.81 -21.68
N LEU A 877 20.24 11.60 -22.15
CA LEU A 877 19.26 10.72 -22.80
C LEU A 877 18.67 9.74 -21.79
N VAL A 878 17.35 9.70 -21.68
CA VAL A 878 16.63 8.85 -20.74
C VAL A 878 15.68 7.91 -21.47
N TYR A 879 15.79 6.60 -21.19
CA TYR A 879 14.86 5.60 -21.72
C TYR A 879 13.82 5.17 -20.69
N ASN A 880 12.59 4.95 -21.16
CA ASN A 880 11.61 4.14 -20.43
C ASN A 880 11.50 2.76 -21.07
N GLU A 881 12.06 1.75 -20.39
CA GLU A 881 12.17 0.37 -20.83
C GLU A 881 10.93 -0.48 -20.48
N THR A 882 9.90 0.11 -19.89
CA THR A 882 8.72 -0.61 -19.38
C THR A 882 8.02 -1.46 -20.45
N ALA A 883 7.92 -0.98 -21.68
CA ALA A 883 7.36 -1.77 -22.78
C ALA A 883 8.41 -2.57 -23.55
N SER A 884 9.64 -2.09 -23.68
CA SER A 884 10.69 -2.71 -24.52
C SER A 884 11.36 -3.95 -23.90
N GLN A 885 11.23 -4.15 -22.58
CA GLN A 885 11.64 -5.37 -21.87
C GLN A 885 11.05 -6.67 -22.47
N PHE A 886 11.59 -7.83 -22.09
CA PHE A 886 11.17 -9.14 -22.60
C PHE A 886 11.37 -9.31 -24.12
N PHE A 887 12.44 -8.75 -24.69
CA PHE A 887 12.75 -8.89 -26.12
C PHE A 887 11.69 -8.29 -27.05
N ARG A 888 10.80 -7.42 -26.53
CA ARG A 888 9.68 -6.86 -27.30
C ARG A 888 10.13 -5.80 -28.30
N PHE A 889 11.23 -5.09 -28.00
CA PHE A 889 11.84 -4.19 -28.98
C PHE A 889 12.66 -4.95 -30.04
N SER A 890 13.33 -6.04 -29.65
CA SER A 890 14.14 -6.87 -30.54
C SER A 890 14.33 -8.28 -29.99
N GLU A 891 14.33 -9.30 -30.87
CA GLU A 891 14.62 -10.70 -30.49
C GLU A 891 16.04 -10.90 -29.93
N LYS A 892 16.94 -9.92 -30.11
CA LYS A 892 18.36 -10.03 -29.71
C LYS A 892 18.59 -9.72 -28.24
N ASN A 893 17.96 -8.66 -27.73
CA ASN A 893 18.28 -8.08 -26.43
C ASN A 893 17.03 -7.96 -25.56
N PHE A 894 17.18 -8.22 -24.26
CA PHE A 894 16.06 -8.13 -23.31
C PHE A 894 15.53 -6.69 -23.19
N PHE A 895 16.44 -5.72 -23.07
CA PHE A 895 16.16 -4.28 -23.07
C PHE A 895 16.67 -3.62 -24.36
N ALA A 896 16.05 -2.52 -24.77
CA ALA A 896 16.52 -1.74 -25.92
C ALA A 896 17.87 -1.07 -25.64
N SER A 897 18.12 -0.67 -24.40
CA SER A 897 19.38 -0.07 -23.93
C SER A 897 20.62 -0.94 -24.14
N SER A 898 20.45 -2.25 -24.35
CA SER A 898 21.56 -3.21 -24.51
C SER A 898 22.26 -3.15 -25.88
N PHE A 899 21.74 -2.36 -26.82
CA PHE A 899 22.45 -2.02 -28.06
C PHE A 899 23.45 -0.88 -27.78
N SER A 900 24.74 -1.15 -27.93
CA SER A 900 25.83 -0.27 -27.49
C SER A 900 25.89 1.11 -28.15
N ASP A 901 25.36 1.23 -29.38
CA ASP A 901 25.32 2.47 -30.16
C ASP A 901 24.08 3.35 -29.86
N ILE A 902 23.13 2.86 -29.05
CA ILE A 902 21.93 3.59 -28.63
C ILE A 902 21.74 3.60 -27.10
N THR A 903 22.72 3.16 -26.32
CA THR A 903 22.63 3.10 -24.85
C THR A 903 22.36 4.49 -24.25
N PRO A 904 21.34 4.64 -23.37
CA PRO A 904 21.03 5.91 -22.74
C PRO A 904 21.98 6.25 -21.59
N ASP A 905 21.86 7.46 -21.03
CA ASP A 905 22.62 7.90 -19.84
C ASP A 905 21.97 7.44 -18.53
N ALA A 906 20.64 7.26 -18.56
CA ALA A 906 19.81 6.75 -17.49
C ALA A 906 18.53 6.12 -18.07
N GLY A 907 17.78 5.41 -17.25
CA GLY A 907 16.48 4.91 -17.65
C GLY A 907 15.64 4.41 -16.50
N LEU A 908 14.47 3.91 -16.84
CA LEU A 908 13.54 3.32 -15.89
C LEU A 908 12.80 2.14 -16.47
N VAL A 909 12.34 1.27 -15.59
CA VAL A 909 11.46 0.15 -15.91
C VAL A 909 10.44 0.00 -14.79
N TYR A 910 9.17 -0.13 -15.15
CA TYR A 910 8.09 -0.51 -14.26
C TYR A 910 7.83 -2.01 -14.37
N PHE A 911 7.69 -2.70 -13.23
CA PHE A 911 7.65 -4.16 -13.13
C PHE A 911 6.25 -4.74 -12.94
N SER A 912 5.20 -3.91 -13.02
CA SER A 912 3.85 -4.22 -12.51
C SER A 912 3.71 -4.12 -10.99
N GLY A 913 2.46 -3.99 -10.54
CA GLY A 913 2.11 -3.82 -9.14
C GLY A 913 2.88 -2.66 -8.52
N GLN A 914 3.29 -2.82 -7.27
CA GLN A 914 4.07 -1.81 -6.58
C GLN A 914 5.57 -2.09 -6.72
N ALA A 915 6.09 -2.09 -7.95
CA ALA A 915 7.52 -2.32 -8.18
C ALA A 915 8.03 -1.63 -9.45
N GLY A 916 9.20 -1.01 -9.35
CA GLY A 916 9.92 -0.43 -10.48
C GLY A 916 11.40 -0.23 -10.14
N MET A 917 12.18 0.15 -11.14
CA MET A 917 13.58 0.47 -10.98
C MET A 917 13.97 1.63 -11.90
N ALA A 918 14.61 2.64 -11.32
CA ALA A 918 15.40 3.61 -12.07
C ALA A 918 16.83 3.09 -12.15
N PHE A 919 17.51 3.30 -13.27
CA PHE A 919 18.92 2.95 -13.43
C PHE A 919 19.66 4.11 -14.09
N ALA A 920 20.94 4.24 -13.76
CA ALA A 920 21.77 5.34 -14.23
C ALA A 920 23.14 4.84 -14.62
N SER A 921 23.84 5.63 -15.43
CA SER A 921 25.27 5.43 -15.64
C SER A 921 26.11 5.96 -14.50
N ASP A 922 27.38 5.53 -14.43
CA ASP A 922 28.36 6.01 -13.44
C ASP A 922 28.36 7.55 -13.31
N ALA A 923 28.26 8.25 -14.45
CA ALA A 923 28.24 9.71 -14.50
C ALA A 923 27.05 10.32 -13.74
N TYR A 924 25.93 9.60 -13.70
CA TYR A 924 24.67 10.04 -13.12
C TYR A 924 24.30 9.31 -11.83
N TYR A 925 25.09 8.35 -11.36
CA TYR A 925 24.81 7.62 -10.13
C TYR A 925 25.16 8.42 -8.86
N LEU A 926 24.19 8.51 -7.96
CA LEU A 926 24.32 9.01 -6.60
C LEU A 926 24.45 7.83 -5.63
N GLU A 927 25.60 7.73 -4.97
CA GLU A 927 25.95 6.62 -4.05
C GLU A 927 25.38 6.80 -2.63
N GLN A 928 25.29 8.04 -2.13
CA GLN A 928 24.73 8.38 -0.82
C GLN A 928 23.49 9.33 -0.85
N PRO A 929 22.45 9.10 -1.66
CA PRO A 929 21.30 10.00 -1.72
C PRO A 929 20.17 9.53 -0.81
N LEU A 930 20.14 9.96 0.46
CA LEU A 930 19.03 9.67 1.38
C LEU A 930 17.63 9.95 0.77
N MET A 931 17.56 10.88 -0.20
CA MET A 931 16.35 11.36 -0.87
C MET A 931 16.02 10.73 -2.23
N MET A 932 16.84 9.77 -2.67
CA MET A 932 16.49 8.84 -3.76
C MET A 932 15.88 7.55 -3.22
N ILE A 933 15.72 7.45 -1.90
CA ILE A 933 15.08 6.36 -1.19
C ILE A 933 13.69 6.84 -0.83
N SER A 934 12.63 6.13 -1.17
CA SER A 934 11.31 6.36 -0.62
C SER A 934 11.18 5.64 0.73
N THR A 935 10.22 6.07 1.55
CA THR A 935 9.78 5.24 2.69
C THR A 935 9.07 3.95 2.25
N TRP A 936 8.97 3.74 0.94
CA TRP A 936 8.26 2.71 0.20
C TRP A 936 9.00 2.56 -1.14
N ASP A 937 10.12 1.83 -1.22
CA ASP A 937 10.79 1.51 -2.50
C ASP A 937 10.32 0.16 -3.06
N GLY A 938 9.03 0.07 -3.34
CA GLY A 938 8.44 -1.15 -3.86
C GLY A 938 7.99 -2.13 -2.78
N ASP A 939 7.09 -3.01 -3.20
CA ASP A 939 6.56 -4.13 -2.44
C ASP A 939 7.27 -5.39 -2.92
N GLU A 940 7.96 -6.08 -2.01
CA GLU A 940 8.71 -7.30 -2.33
C GLU A 940 7.81 -8.37 -2.95
N PHE A 941 6.53 -8.41 -2.57
CA PHE A 941 5.53 -9.27 -3.24
C PHE A 941 5.39 -8.92 -4.73
N SER A 942 5.25 -7.64 -5.07
CA SER A 942 5.11 -7.21 -6.48
C SER A 942 6.39 -7.47 -7.27
N PHE A 943 7.55 -7.18 -6.67
CA PHE A 943 8.84 -7.44 -7.28
C PHE A 943 9.06 -8.94 -7.54
N ASN A 944 8.76 -9.79 -6.56
CA ASN A 944 8.94 -11.22 -6.72
C ASN A 944 7.95 -11.84 -7.72
N THR A 945 6.73 -11.32 -7.83
CA THR A 945 5.78 -11.68 -8.90
C THR A 945 6.36 -11.38 -10.28
N TYR A 946 6.95 -10.19 -10.47
CA TYR A 946 7.68 -9.88 -11.69
C TYR A 946 8.86 -10.82 -11.91
N TYR A 947 9.70 -11.01 -10.90
CA TYR A 947 10.89 -11.86 -10.98
C TYR A 947 10.52 -13.30 -11.38
N HIS A 948 9.42 -13.84 -10.85
CA HIS A 948 8.90 -15.15 -11.24
C HIS A 948 8.53 -15.20 -12.74
N SER A 949 7.81 -14.19 -13.25
CA SER A 949 7.43 -14.09 -14.67
C SER A 949 8.64 -14.00 -15.61
N PHE A 950 9.69 -13.35 -15.12
CA PHE A 950 10.87 -12.98 -15.88
C PHE A 950 11.92 -14.11 -15.91
N LYS A 951 12.15 -14.75 -14.77
CA LYS A 951 13.19 -15.78 -14.59
C LYS A 951 13.00 -16.95 -15.56
N ASP A 952 11.75 -17.36 -15.77
CA ASP A 952 11.42 -18.44 -16.70
C ASP A 952 11.75 -18.08 -18.15
N VAL A 953 11.56 -16.80 -18.52
CA VAL A 953 11.89 -16.29 -19.86
C VAL A 953 13.41 -16.25 -20.07
N ILE A 954 14.18 -15.79 -19.08
CA ILE A 954 15.64 -15.73 -19.22
C ILE A 954 16.30 -17.10 -19.21
N LYS A 955 15.78 -18.05 -18.42
CA LYS A 955 16.29 -19.43 -18.42
C LYS A 955 15.95 -20.18 -19.70
N ASN A 956 14.81 -19.87 -20.34
CA ASN A 956 14.28 -20.60 -21.49
C ASN A 956 14.08 -19.68 -22.72
N GLN A 957 15.08 -18.88 -23.08
CA GLN A 957 14.94 -17.87 -24.14
C GLN A 957 14.54 -18.45 -25.51
N ASP A 958 15.07 -19.62 -25.88
CA ASP A 958 14.74 -20.26 -27.16
C ASP A 958 13.28 -20.72 -27.22
N ASP A 959 12.78 -21.30 -26.13
CA ASP A 959 11.38 -21.69 -25.99
C ASP A 959 10.45 -20.46 -25.98
N TYR A 960 10.85 -19.39 -25.30
CA TYR A 960 10.13 -18.11 -25.32
C TYR A 960 10.02 -17.55 -26.74
N LYS A 961 11.15 -17.45 -27.46
CA LYS A 961 11.20 -16.93 -28.84
C LYS A 961 10.39 -17.81 -29.79
N LYS A 962 10.48 -19.13 -29.65
CA LYS A 962 9.66 -20.08 -30.42
C LYS A 962 8.17 -19.88 -30.15
N THR A 963 7.79 -19.75 -28.88
CA THR A 963 6.40 -19.51 -28.47
C THR A 963 5.88 -18.19 -29.03
N ALA A 964 6.67 -17.11 -28.97
CA ALA A 964 6.29 -15.81 -29.54
C ALA A 964 6.03 -15.89 -31.06
N LYS A 965 6.86 -16.64 -31.79
CA LYS A 965 6.68 -16.87 -33.25
C LYS A 965 5.40 -17.66 -33.55
N LEU A 966 5.13 -18.72 -32.80
CA LEU A 966 3.90 -19.51 -32.95
C LEU A 966 2.66 -18.66 -32.61
N PHE A 967 2.73 -17.91 -31.52
CA PHE A 967 1.67 -16.99 -31.11
C PHE A 967 1.40 -15.94 -32.19
N HIS A 968 2.46 -15.33 -32.71
CA HIS A 968 2.37 -14.35 -33.80
C HIS A 968 1.62 -14.94 -34.99
N GLN A 969 2.05 -16.11 -35.49
CA GLN A 969 1.41 -16.75 -36.64
C GLN A 969 -0.08 -17.03 -36.39
N LYS A 970 -0.42 -17.68 -35.27
CA LYS A 970 -1.81 -17.98 -34.91
C LYS A 970 -2.67 -16.72 -34.77
N LEU A 971 -2.10 -15.65 -34.21
CA LEU A 971 -2.79 -14.37 -34.07
C LEU A 971 -3.06 -13.75 -35.44
N ILE A 972 -2.07 -13.72 -36.34
CA ILE A 972 -2.26 -13.18 -37.69
C ILE A 972 -3.29 -13.99 -38.47
N ASP A 973 -3.20 -15.33 -38.42
CA ASP A 973 -4.14 -16.22 -39.09
C ASP A 973 -5.58 -15.94 -38.61
N ASN A 974 -5.79 -15.82 -37.30
CA ASN A 974 -7.10 -15.49 -36.73
C ASN A 974 -7.59 -14.09 -37.10
N LEU A 975 -6.72 -13.09 -37.11
CA LEU A 975 -7.08 -11.72 -37.48
C LEU A 975 -7.38 -11.58 -38.98
N SER A 976 -6.73 -12.38 -39.84
CA SER A 976 -6.94 -12.38 -41.29
C SER A 976 -8.36 -12.80 -41.73
N LEU A 977 -9.14 -13.38 -40.80
CA LEU A 977 -10.54 -13.72 -41.01
C LEU A 977 -11.48 -12.51 -40.96
N TYR A 978 -10.95 -11.33 -40.62
CA TYR A 978 -11.72 -10.11 -40.40
C TYR A 978 -11.14 -8.92 -41.19
N GLU A 979 -11.90 -7.83 -41.26
CA GLU A 979 -11.50 -6.59 -41.93
C GLU A 979 -10.48 -5.82 -41.07
N ILE A 980 -9.19 -6.00 -41.37
CA ILE A 980 -8.08 -5.33 -40.70
C ILE A 980 -7.44 -4.29 -41.65
N ASP A 981 -7.64 -3.01 -41.34
CA ASP A 981 -7.14 -1.88 -42.13
C ASP A 981 -5.62 -1.68 -41.96
N VAL A 982 -5.13 -1.86 -40.73
CA VAL A 982 -3.72 -1.68 -40.39
C VAL A 982 -3.26 -2.81 -39.50
N MET A 983 -2.17 -3.46 -39.88
CA MET A 983 -1.52 -4.50 -39.07
C MET A 983 -0.04 -4.16 -38.90
N LYS A 984 0.35 -3.84 -37.67
CA LYS A 984 1.73 -3.50 -37.26
C LYS A 984 2.11 -4.35 -36.07
N ILE A 985 2.17 -5.66 -36.29
CA ILE A 985 2.56 -6.64 -35.28
C ILE A 985 3.88 -7.28 -35.75
N GLU A 986 4.90 -7.22 -34.89
CA GLU A 986 6.22 -7.82 -35.10
C GLU A 986 6.50 -8.77 -33.93
N ASN A 987 6.80 -10.04 -34.22
CA ASN A 987 7.10 -11.08 -33.21
C ASN A 987 6.04 -11.23 -32.10
N GLY A 988 4.77 -10.96 -32.44
CA GLY A 988 3.65 -11.05 -31.50
C GLY A 988 3.41 -9.79 -30.66
N PHE A 989 4.09 -8.68 -30.95
CA PHE A 989 3.93 -7.40 -30.26
C PHE A 989 3.63 -6.28 -31.24
N GLY A 990 2.80 -5.31 -30.85
CA GLY A 990 2.49 -4.16 -31.70
C GLY A 990 1.02 -3.77 -31.62
N PHE A 991 0.42 -3.41 -32.74
CA PHE A 991 -0.99 -3.02 -32.78
C PHE A 991 -1.65 -3.36 -34.13
N PHE A 992 -2.98 -3.33 -34.14
CA PHE A 992 -3.78 -3.34 -35.37
C PHE A 992 -4.98 -2.39 -35.26
N ILE A 993 -5.57 -2.06 -36.41
CA ILE A 993 -6.80 -1.27 -36.57
C ILE A 993 -7.71 -2.07 -37.49
N GLY A 994 -8.97 -2.25 -37.09
CA GLY A 994 -9.96 -3.01 -37.85
C GLY A 994 -11.15 -3.43 -37.00
N SER A 995 -12.06 -4.20 -37.60
CA SER A 995 -13.26 -4.69 -36.95
C SER A 995 -13.12 -6.18 -36.59
N ILE A 996 -13.35 -6.53 -35.33
CA ILE A 996 -13.30 -7.92 -34.84
C ILE A 996 -14.51 -8.22 -33.94
N PRO A 997 -14.90 -9.51 -33.76
CA PRO A 997 -16.00 -9.87 -32.87
C PRO A 997 -15.71 -9.53 -31.40
N ALA A 998 -16.77 -9.31 -30.61
CA ALA A 998 -16.66 -8.98 -29.19
C ALA A 998 -15.82 -10.00 -28.40
N SER A 999 -15.99 -11.29 -28.68
CA SER A 999 -15.24 -12.37 -28.03
C SER A 999 -13.72 -12.27 -28.20
N LEU A 1000 -13.26 -11.76 -29.36
CA LEU A 1000 -11.84 -11.51 -29.61
C LEU A 1000 -11.42 -10.14 -29.09
N SER A 1001 -12.28 -9.12 -29.22
CA SER A 1001 -12.04 -7.76 -28.73
C SER A 1001 -11.79 -7.72 -27.22
N GLU A 1002 -12.44 -8.58 -26.43
CA GLU A 1002 -12.27 -8.62 -24.97
C GLU A 1002 -10.84 -9.01 -24.52
N MET A 1003 -10.06 -9.66 -25.39
CA MET A 1003 -8.68 -10.02 -25.11
C MET A 1003 -7.72 -8.82 -25.21
N PHE A 1004 -8.15 -7.73 -25.84
CA PHE A 1004 -7.29 -6.59 -26.18
C PHE A 1004 -7.70 -5.31 -25.46
N ILE A 1005 -6.72 -4.43 -25.21
CA ILE A 1005 -6.99 -3.02 -24.89
C ILE A 1005 -7.23 -2.28 -26.20
N HIS A 1006 -8.36 -1.55 -26.26
CA HIS A 1006 -8.77 -0.72 -27.37
C HIS A 1006 -8.65 0.78 -27.02
N ASN A 1007 -7.83 1.52 -27.77
CA ASN A 1007 -7.57 2.95 -27.60
C ASN A 1007 -7.92 3.70 -28.89
N GLY A 1008 -9.10 4.33 -28.94
CA GLY A 1008 -9.58 4.98 -30.17
C GLY A 1008 -10.09 3.93 -31.16
N GLU A 1009 -9.38 3.71 -32.26
CA GLU A 1009 -9.63 2.64 -33.26
C GLU A 1009 -8.58 1.52 -33.18
N ARG A 1010 -7.63 1.63 -32.24
CA ARG A 1010 -6.42 0.81 -32.18
C ARG A 1010 -6.53 -0.27 -31.11
N TYR A 1011 -6.26 -1.52 -31.49
CA TYR A 1011 -6.06 -2.65 -30.57
C TYR A 1011 -4.57 -2.88 -30.35
N THR A 1012 -4.14 -2.85 -29.08
CA THR A 1012 -2.74 -3.11 -28.70
C THR A 1012 -2.49 -4.61 -28.50
N VAL A 1013 -1.31 -5.10 -28.85
CA VAL A 1013 -0.88 -6.50 -28.65
C VAL A 1013 0.40 -6.49 -27.83
N CYS A 1014 0.28 -6.93 -26.58
CA CYS A 1014 1.35 -7.04 -25.59
C CYS A 1014 1.03 -8.17 -24.59
N PRO A 1015 1.08 -9.45 -25.02
CA PRO A 1015 0.79 -10.60 -24.16
C PRO A 1015 1.95 -10.92 -23.22
N SER A 1016 1.65 -11.50 -22.06
CA SER A 1016 2.67 -12.12 -21.21
C SER A 1016 3.10 -13.47 -21.82
N TYR A 1017 4.20 -14.04 -21.33
CA TYR A 1017 4.63 -15.36 -21.79
C TYR A 1017 3.55 -16.43 -21.58
N ASP A 1018 2.92 -16.34 -20.43
CA ASP A 1018 1.79 -17.16 -20.02
C ASP A 1018 0.59 -17.01 -20.94
N SER A 1019 0.16 -15.78 -21.23
CA SER A 1019 -1.00 -15.53 -22.09
C SER A 1019 -0.76 -15.99 -23.53
N MET A 1020 0.49 -15.93 -24.03
CA MET A 1020 0.83 -16.55 -25.32
C MET A 1020 0.60 -18.06 -25.30
N LYS A 1021 1.05 -18.75 -24.23
CA LYS A 1021 0.83 -20.20 -24.06
C LYS A 1021 -0.65 -20.55 -23.90
N GLU A 1022 -1.41 -19.76 -23.15
CA GLU A 1022 -2.86 -19.96 -23.00
C GLU A 1022 -3.59 -19.83 -24.33
N TYR A 1023 -3.30 -18.77 -25.09
CA TYR A 1023 -3.91 -18.52 -26.39
C TYR A 1023 -3.55 -19.58 -27.44
N LEU A 1024 -2.32 -20.11 -27.39
CA LEU A 1024 -1.93 -21.21 -28.29
C LEU A 1024 -2.73 -22.49 -28.02
N ASN A 1025 -3.13 -22.73 -26.77
CA ASN A 1025 -3.91 -23.90 -26.35
C ASN A 1025 -5.44 -23.74 -26.46
N SER A 1026 -5.95 -22.51 -26.58
CA SER A 1026 -7.37 -22.21 -26.84
C SER A 1026 -7.69 -22.32 -28.31
#